data_AF-A0A0D0BBV5-F1
#
_entry.id   AF-A0A0D0BBV5-F1
#
_cell.length_a   1.000
_cell.length_b   1.000
_cell.length_c   1.000
_cell.angle_alpha   90.00
_cell.angle_beta   90.00
_cell.angle_gamma   90.00
#
_symmetry.space_group_name_H-M   'P 1'
#
loop_
_entity.id
_entity.type
_entity.pdbx_description
1 polymer ?
#
loop_
_entity_poly.entity_id
_entity_poly.type
_entity_poly.pdbx_seq_one_letter_code
_entity_poly.pdbx_strand_id
1 'polypeptide(L)'
;MQHLCDEVIELIFYELDDPTALTLTSKHFHNVSQDPYVRAHYFLNRYGRMDAMFWALGRGKIMNDKVIDILISSGAYVSRYLVQVAIHHYFRSANHFIKTAWVRNMSIPVFAHFMKVACGLFDEVPLGKNEDDGYFFAVFLKESRLPPDMKSTKWETVRDIFGKYKFIPFSMKDPLMVQLPIALAIEPRLLPYAEANGFHMDTKYRDFVFRKMFEKMALNNGERSDDILRNVRELRRLDSRMFLSRTVAAEICMESKSNESAYRALKILDRTKELLFDLSTVVADLIKLFVKTRSITSAYTINVLRHLYADFPSTDPTVRIVMLLTACLSDNVLAQPNSSSTLKSKLEPLGLLPLTRKDVVDILTNPFVEKHSAVVDFAKDEMNLSSSDIKDVLQEVAVKCLKIGSKGKTLKKLVDSHPYLHAVLQENAVQHYAINLDDLPPHDDEEACAAYEALLCRDFNTSSKVTRSNSVTAAIHSAVPNALGDPAETGDTIATNSREMDEDESRNEGPMEGETGDTSELGIIGQDTLSSMIRQDEMAPTRSRRRSLYFSYFGPDTTGKLGYPIDFIQVGRWVKERYPVRSAMAATFLTHAVINNNTTLLHGFFTCNTPSTNYVSTSQHVPVTFKHFRLLARLGKAPVSTNRW
;
A
#
# COMPACT_ATOMS: atom_id res chain seq x y z
N MET A 1 -29.92 -18.57 -31.53
CA MET A 1 -29.26 -19.70 -30.83
C MET A 1 -29.28 -21.00 -31.63
N GLN A 2 -30.42 -21.49 -32.17
CA GLN A 2 -30.46 -22.76 -32.92
C GLN A 2 -29.84 -22.73 -34.34
N HIS A 3 -29.53 -21.54 -34.88
CA HIS A 3 -28.92 -21.35 -36.20
C HIS A 3 -27.44 -20.93 -36.12
N LEU A 4 -26.84 -20.98 -34.93
CA LEU A 4 -25.42 -20.70 -34.78
C LEU A 4 -24.62 -21.91 -35.30
N CYS A 5 -23.51 -21.66 -35.98
CA CYS A 5 -22.59 -22.72 -36.34
C CYS A 5 -21.80 -23.20 -35.11
N ASP A 6 -21.23 -24.40 -35.20
CA ASP A 6 -20.54 -25.05 -34.08
C ASP A 6 -19.37 -24.19 -33.58
N GLU A 7 -18.63 -23.53 -34.46
CA GLU A 7 -17.49 -22.67 -34.11
C GLU A 7 -17.90 -21.48 -33.24
N VAL A 8 -19.09 -20.91 -33.47
CA VAL A 8 -19.60 -19.81 -32.63
C VAL A 8 -20.06 -20.33 -31.27
N ILE A 9 -20.60 -21.55 -31.22
CA ILE A 9 -21.00 -22.20 -29.96
C ILE A 9 -19.77 -22.54 -29.12
N GLU A 10 -18.68 -22.98 -29.76
CA GLU A 10 -17.38 -23.20 -29.11
C GLU A 10 -16.84 -21.93 -28.46
N LEU A 11 -16.81 -20.82 -29.20
CA LEU A 11 -16.40 -19.52 -28.66
C LEU A 11 -17.26 -19.10 -27.47
N ILE A 12 -18.58 -19.31 -27.54
CA ILE A 12 -19.48 -19.06 -26.41
C ILE A 12 -19.09 -19.93 -25.21
N PHE A 13 -18.79 -21.22 -25.40
CA PHE A 13 -18.36 -22.07 -24.29
C PHE A 13 -17.07 -21.57 -23.63
N TYR A 14 -16.11 -21.06 -24.40
CA TYR A 14 -14.83 -20.59 -23.87
C TYR A 14 -14.96 -19.36 -22.96
N GLU A 15 -15.98 -18.55 -23.19
CA GLU A 15 -16.28 -17.36 -22.39
C GLU A 15 -17.08 -17.65 -21.11
N LEU A 16 -17.67 -18.85 -20.99
CA LEU A 16 -18.50 -19.21 -19.83
C LEU A 16 -17.66 -19.78 -18.68
N ASP A 17 -17.98 -19.35 -17.46
CA ASP A 17 -17.38 -19.88 -16.22
C ASP A 17 -17.77 -21.35 -15.97
N ASP A 18 -19.03 -21.68 -16.28
CA ASP A 18 -19.56 -23.04 -16.30
C ASP A 18 -20.55 -23.21 -17.46
N PRO A 19 -20.18 -23.92 -18.54
CA PRO A 19 -21.07 -24.12 -19.68
C PRO A 19 -22.20 -25.12 -19.37
N THR A 20 -22.22 -25.79 -18.22
CA THR A 20 -23.18 -26.87 -17.89
C THR A 20 -24.63 -26.43 -18.11
N ALA A 21 -25.03 -25.26 -17.61
CA ALA A 21 -26.40 -24.77 -17.77
C ALA A 21 -26.78 -24.63 -19.26
N LEU A 22 -25.87 -24.09 -20.09
CA LEU A 22 -26.10 -23.92 -21.53
C LEU A 22 -26.26 -25.28 -22.24
N THR A 23 -25.43 -26.27 -21.91
CA THR A 23 -25.51 -27.61 -22.51
C THR A 23 -26.84 -28.31 -22.22
N LEU A 24 -27.50 -28.00 -21.10
CA LEU A 24 -28.80 -28.59 -20.74
C LEU A 24 -29.97 -27.98 -21.52
N THR A 25 -29.79 -26.80 -22.14
CA THR A 25 -30.88 -26.11 -22.86
C THR A 25 -31.14 -26.66 -24.27
N SER A 26 -30.16 -27.32 -24.88
CA SER A 26 -30.24 -27.78 -26.28
C SER A 26 -29.41 -29.03 -26.51
N LYS A 27 -29.98 -30.01 -27.23
CA LYS A 27 -29.26 -31.21 -27.68
C LYS A 27 -28.07 -30.86 -28.58
N HIS A 28 -28.20 -29.81 -29.38
CA HIS A 28 -27.12 -29.35 -30.25
C HIS A 28 -25.92 -28.85 -29.43
N PHE A 29 -26.16 -27.99 -28.43
CA PHE A 29 -25.12 -27.51 -27.52
C PHE A 29 -24.50 -28.65 -26.71
N HIS A 30 -25.33 -29.60 -26.25
CA HIS A 30 -24.83 -30.79 -25.57
C HIS A 30 -23.88 -31.61 -26.47
N ASN A 31 -24.22 -31.79 -27.75
CA ASN A 31 -23.39 -32.54 -28.69
C ASN A 31 -22.05 -31.85 -28.94
N VAL A 32 -22.06 -30.54 -29.19
CA VAL A 32 -20.82 -29.75 -29.35
C VAL A 32 -19.95 -29.84 -28.08
N SER A 33 -20.56 -29.78 -26.89
CA SER A 33 -19.80 -29.92 -25.63
C SER A 33 -19.27 -31.33 -25.35
N GLN A 34 -19.70 -32.35 -26.11
CA GLN A 34 -19.12 -33.70 -26.01
C GLN A 34 -17.83 -33.86 -26.80
N ASP A 35 -17.52 -32.94 -27.73
CA ASP A 35 -16.32 -33.03 -28.54
C ASP A 35 -15.05 -32.89 -27.65
N PRO A 36 -14.12 -33.86 -27.70
CA PRO A 36 -12.87 -33.79 -26.96
C PRO A 36 -12.02 -32.54 -27.24
N TYR A 37 -12.04 -32.04 -28.48
CA TYR A 37 -11.32 -30.83 -28.88
C TYR A 37 -11.91 -29.60 -28.20
N VAL A 38 -13.24 -29.46 -28.24
CA VAL A 38 -13.97 -28.36 -27.58
C VAL A 38 -13.70 -28.36 -26.08
N ARG A 39 -13.72 -29.53 -25.44
CA ARG A 39 -13.39 -29.66 -24.00
C ARG A 39 -11.95 -29.28 -23.68
N ALA A 40 -10.99 -29.74 -24.46
CA ALA A 40 -9.58 -29.42 -24.24
C ALA A 40 -9.33 -27.92 -24.41
N HIS A 41 -9.86 -27.32 -25.48
CA HIS A 41 -9.72 -25.90 -25.76
C HIS A 41 -10.48 -25.01 -24.76
N TYR A 42 -11.59 -25.49 -24.19
CA TYR A 42 -12.25 -24.81 -23.07
C TYR A 42 -11.26 -24.58 -21.91
N PHE A 43 -10.54 -25.61 -21.47
CA PHE A 43 -9.57 -25.44 -20.38
C PHE A 43 -8.39 -24.55 -20.75
N LEU A 44 -7.90 -24.67 -21.99
CA LEU A 44 -6.78 -23.87 -22.49
C LEU A 44 -7.12 -22.37 -22.59
N ASN A 45 -8.30 -22.04 -23.10
CA ASN A 45 -8.74 -20.66 -23.24
C ASN A 45 -9.13 -20.06 -21.88
N ARG A 46 -9.84 -20.82 -21.04
CA ARG A 46 -10.34 -20.32 -19.77
C ARG A 46 -9.26 -20.13 -18.71
N TYR A 47 -8.32 -21.07 -18.61
CA TYR A 47 -7.32 -21.09 -17.53
C TYR A 47 -5.89 -20.83 -18.01
N GLY A 48 -5.68 -20.73 -19.33
CA GLY A 48 -4.34 -20.63 -19.91
C GLY A 48 -3.59 -21.95 -19.88
N ARG A 49 -2.48 -22.01 -20.62
CA ARG A 49 -1.69 -23.24 -20.82
C ARG A 49 -1.15 -23.84 -19.52
N MET A 50 -0.79 -22.99 -18.55
CA MET A 50 -0.18 -23.39 -17.28
C MET A 50 -1.14 -24.16 -16.38
N ASP A 51 -2.35 -23.64 -16.19
CA ASP A 51 -3.31 -24.19 -15.25
C ASP A 51 -4.31 -25.16 -15.91
N ALA A 52 -4.40 -25.19 -17.24
CA ALA A 52 -5.38 -25.98 -17.99
C ALA A 52 -5.42 -27.45 -17.56
N MET A 53 -4.26 -28.12 -17.45
CA MET A 53 -4.22 -29.53 -17.05
C MET A 53 -4.71 -29.71 -15.61
N PHE A 54 -4.32 -28.83 -14.68
CA PHE A 54 -4.76 -28.89 -13.29
C PHE A 54 -6.30 -28.80 -13.18
N TRP A 55 -6.92 -27.86 -13.88
CA TRP A 55 -8.38 -27.70 -13.86
C TRP A 55 -9.11 -28.83 -14.58
N ALA A 56 -8.55 -29.33 -15.70
CA ALA A 56 -9.08 -30.48 -16.42
C ALA A 56 -9.12 -31.74 -15.55
N LEU A 57 -8.02 -32.03 -14.85
CA LEU A 57 -7.92 -33.12 -13.87
C LEU A 57 -8.97 -33.01 -12.75
N GLY A 58 -9.36 -31.79 -12.37
CA GLY A 58 -10.41 -31.53 -11.38
C GLY A 58 -11.83 -31.84 -11.85
N ARG A 59 -12.04 -31.90 -13.17
CA ARG A 59 -13.32 -32.22 -13.81
C ARG A 59 -13.29 -33.64 -14.41
N GLY A 60 -12.81 -34.61 -13.64
CA GLY A 60 -12.57 -35.99 -14.09
C GLY A 60 -13.74 -36.71 -14.78
N LYS A 61 -14.99 -36.29 -14.58
CA LYS A 61 -16.19 -36.84 -15.26
C LYS A 61 -16.24 -36.50 -16.76
N ILE A 62 -15.66 -35.39 -17.18
CA ILE A 62 -15.64 -34.97 -18.61
C ILE A 62 -14.32 -35.29 -19.30
N MET A 63 -13.36 -35.86 -18.56
CA MET A 63 -12.07 -36.30 -19.06
C MET A 63 -12.18 -37.67 -19.74
N ASN A 64 -11.47 -37.82 -20.85
CA ASN A 64 -11.23 -39.09 -21.54
C ASN A 64 -9.86 -39.06 -22.22
N ASP A 65 -9.43 -40.19 -22.78
CA ASP A 65 -8.11 -40.37 -23.38
C ASP A 65 -7.82 -39.30 -24.44
N LYS A 66 -8.79 -39.01 -25.30
CA LYS A 66 -8.66 -37.99 -26.36
C LYS A 66 -8.51 -36.57 -25.79
N VAL A 67 -9.24 -36.22 -24.74
CA VAL A 67 -9.12 -34.90 -24.09
C VAL A 67 -7.71 -34.72 -23.51
N ILE A 68 -7.16 -35.76 -22.89
CA ILE A 68 -5.79 -35.73 -22.35
C ILE A 68 -4.77 -35.52 -23.48
N ASP A 69 -4.87 -36.31 -24.55
CA ASP A 69 -3.96 -36.24 -25.68
C ASP A 69 -4.04 -34.88 -26.39
N ILE A 70 -5.25 -34.33 -26.58
CA ILE A 70 -5.45 -33.01 -27.20
C ILE A 70 -4.91 -31.90 -26.30
N LEU A 71 -5.16 -31.94 -24.98
CA LEU A 71 -4.60 -30.94 -24.06
C LEU A 71 -3.08 -30.88 -24.18
N ILE A 72 -2.41 -32.04 -24.10
CA ILE A 72 -0.94 -32.12 -24.16
C ILE A 72 -0.41 -31.67 -25.53
N SER A 73 -0.99 -32.20 -26.61
CA SER A 73 -0.56 -31.83 -27.97
C SER A 73 -0.85 -30.37 -28.34
N SER A 74 -1.88 -29.77 -27.73
CA SER A 74 -2.24 -28.35 -27.90
C SER A 74 -1.48 -27.42 -26.94
N GLY A 75 -0.51 -27.95 -26.18
CA GLY A 75 0.42 -27.16 -25.37
C GLY A 75 -0.03 -26.89 -23.93
N ALA A 76 -0.97 -27.68 -23.38
CA ALA A 76 -1.20 -27.69 -21.94
C ALA A 76 0.08 -28.09 -21.21
N TYR A 77 0.40 -27.34 -20.17
CA TYR A 77 1.62 -27.55 -19.43
C TYR A 77 1.52 -28.78 -18.53
N VAL A 78 2.53 -29.66 -18.63
CA VAL A 78 2.64 -30.86 -17.79
C VAL A 78 4.06 -30.93 -17.26
N SER A 79 4.19 -30.88 -15.93
CA SER A 79 5.44 -31.09 -15.20
C SER A 79 5.45 -32.47 -14.56
N ARG A 80 6.64 -33.00 -14.29
CA ARG A 80 6.76 -34.24 -13.51
C ARG A 80 6.14 -34.06 -12.12
N TYR A 81 6.31 -32.89 -11.53
CA TYR A 81 5.71 -32.53 -10.25
C TYR A 81 4.17 -32.62 -10.24
N LEU A 82 3.49 -32.06 -11.25
CA LEU A 82 2.04 -32.18 -11.40
C LEU A 82 1.62 -33.67 -11.43
N VAL A 83 2.34 -34.49 -12.19
CA VAL A 83 2.07 -35.92 -12.32
C VAL A 83 2.24 -36.64 -10.99
N GLN A 84 3.33 -36.38 -10.26
CA GLN A 84 3.58 -36.94 -8.94
C GLN A 84 2.42 -36.60 -7.98
N VAL A 85 2.03 -35.33 -7.91
CA VAL A 85 0.92 -34.89 -7.05
C VAL A 85 -0.41 -35.52 -7.47
N ALA A 86 -0.68 -35.65 -8.78
CA ALA A 86 -1.88 -36.32 -9.28
C ALA A 86 -1.92 -37.80 -8.88
N ILE A 87 -0.83 -38.54 -9.04
CA ILE A 87 -0.74 -39.96 -8.66
C ILE A 87 -0.94 -40.12 -7.15
N HIS A 88 -0.24 -39.34 -6.35
CA HIS A 88 -0.36 -39.43 -4.90
C HIS A 88 -1.77 -39.07 -4.41
N HIS A 89 -2.43 -38.08 -5.04
CA HIS A 89 -3.80 -37.69 -4.72
C HIS A 89 -4.82 -38.77 -5.10
N TYR A 90 -4.68 -39.38 -6.28
CA TYR A 90 -5.56 -40.43 -6.75
C TYR A 90 -5.56 -41.65 -5.82
N PHE A 91 -4.37 -42.13 -5.45
CA PHE A 91 -4.18 -43.31 -4.61
C PHE A 91 -4.19 -43.02 -3.09
N ARG A 92 -4.31 -41.75 -2.69
CA ARG A 92 -4.25 -41.32 -1.28
C ARG A 92 -2.95 -41.73 -0.57
N SER A 93 -1.84 -41.78 -1.30
CA SER A 93 -0.56 -42.25 -0.77
C SER A 93 0.22 -41.15 -0.01
N ALA A 94 -0.18 -39.87 -0.15
CA ALA A 94 0.38 -38.76 0.62
C ALA A 94 -0.66 -37.68 0.94
N ASN A 95 -0.34 -36.84 1.93
CA ASN A 95 -1.13 -35.65 2.28
C ASN A 95 -0.79 -34.51 1.31
N HIS A 96 -1.82 -33.92 0.68
CA HIS A 96 -1.65 -32.81 -0.26
C HIS A 96 -2.44 -31.57 0.14
N PHE A 97 -2.05 -30.44 -0.42
CA PHE A 97 -2.76 -29.17 -0.24
C PHE A 97 -4.15 -29.17 -0.90
N ILE A 98 -4.39 -30.06 -1.87
CA ILE A 98 -5.66 -30.20 -2.60
C ILE A 98 -6.65 -31.03 -1.78
N LYS A 99 -7.63 -30.37 -1.17
CA LYS A 99 -8.64 -31.01 -0.31
C LYS A 99 -9.89 -31.50 -1.06
N THR A 100 -10.10 -31.02 -2.28
CA THR A 100 -11.27 -31.35 -3.10
C THR A 100 -11.18 -32.77 -3.67
N ALA A 101 -12.22 -33.23 -4.37
CA ALA A 101 -12.18 -34.53 -5.05
C ALA A 101 -11.11 -34.59 -6.16
N TRP A 102 -10.84 -33.47 -6.86
CA TRP A 102 -9.86 -33.32 -7.93
C TRP A 102 -9.76 -34.57 -8.85
N VAL A 103 -8.58 -35.19 -9.01
CA VAL A 103 -8.37 -36.38 -9.87
C VAL A 103 -9.16 -37.61 -9.43
N ARG A 104 -9.66 -37.68 -8.19
CA ARG A 104 -10.38 -38.86 -7.67
C ARG A 104 -11.74 -39.08 -8.32
N ASN A 105 -12.26 -38.07 -9.03
CA ASN A 105 -13.49 -38.20 -9.82
C ASN A 105 -13.26 -38.83 -11.20
N MET A 106 -12.01 -39.12 -11.58
CA MET A 106 -11.66 -39.72 -12.84
C MET A 106 -11.77 -41.25 -12.78
N SER A 107 -12.29 -41.86 -13.85
CA SER A 107 -12.33 -43.32 -13.96
C SER A 107 -10.91 -43.90 -14.03
N ILE A 108 -10.72 -45.10 -13.48
CA ILE A 108 -9.42 -45.80 -13.49
C ILE A 108 -8.84 -45.92 -14.92
N PRO A 109 -9.61 -46.29 -15.96
CA PRO A 109 -9.06 -46.40 -17.32
C PRO A 109 -8.47 -45.08 -17.83
N VAL A 110 -9.18 -43.97 -17.64
CA VAL A 110 -8.73 -42.64 -18.07
C VAL A 110 -7.52 -42.19 -17.27
N PHE A 111 -7.50 -42.47 -15.96
CA PHE A 111 -6.34 -42.14 -15.13
C PHE A 111 -5.12 -43.00 -15.47
N ALA A 112 -5.30 -44.27 -15.81
CA ALA A 112 -4.24 -45.15 -16.31
C ALA A 112 -3.68 -44.65 -17.65
N HIS A 113 -4.53 -44.15 -18.55
CA HIS A 113 -4.09 -43.48 -19.78
C HIS A 113 -3.26 -42.23 -19.46
N PHE A 114 -3.71 -41.37 -18.55
CA PHE A 114 -2.94 -40.21 -18.09
C PHE A 114 -1.54 -40.61 -17.58
N MET A 115 -1.45 -41.63 -16.71
CA MET A 115 -0.16 -42.12 -16.21
C MET A 115 0.72 -42.66 -17.34
N LYS A 116 0.15 -43.41 -18.28
CA LYS A 116 0.88 -43.94 -19.44
C LYS A 116 1.46 -42.82 -20.30
N VAL A 117 0.67 -41.79 -20.60
CA VAL A 117 1.13 -40.63 -21.37
C VAL A 117 2.21 -39.87 -20.59
N ALA A 118 2.02 -39.68 -19.28
CA ALA A 118 3.01 -39.02 -18.42
C ALA A 118 4.36 -39.77 -18.37
N CYS A 119 4.35 -41.10 -18.27
CA CYS A 119 5.57 -41.92 -18.37
C CYS A 119 6.21 -41.88 -19.76
N GLY A 120 5.46 -41.52 -20.81
CA GLY A 120 6.02 -41.24 -22.14
C GLY A 120 6.69 -39.87 -22.24
N LEU A 121 6.31 -38.92 -21.38
CA LEU A 121 6.87 -37.57 -21.32
C LEU A 121 8.14 -37.47 -20.45
N PHE A 122 8.27 -38.35 -19.45
CA PHE A 122 9.36 -38.31 -18.48
C PHE A 122 9.97 -39.70 -18.29
N ASP A 123 11.30 -39.78 -18.29
CA ASP A 123 12.03 -41.05 -18.15
C ASP A 123 11.66 -41.82 -16.86
N GLU A 124 11.52 -41.09 -15.74
CA GLU A 124 11.16 -41.65 -14.43
C GLU A 124 10.30 -40.67 -13.64
N VAL A 125 9.26 -41.21 -13.00
CA VAL A 125 8.36 -40.50 -12.09
C VAL A 125 8.48 -41.15 -10.69
N PRO A 126 9.38 -40.69 -9.82
CA PRO A 126 9.53 -41.26 -8.48
C PRO A 126 8.29 -40.95 -7.64
N LEU A 127 7.81 -41.97 -6.92
CA LEU A 127 6.58 -41.93 -6.11
C LEU A 127 6.86 -42.31 -4.64
N GLY A 128 8.13 -42.38 -4.24
CA GLY A 128 8.48 -42.60 -2.84
C GLY A 128 8.06 -41.42 -1.97
N LYS A 129 7.91 -41.68 -0.67
CA LYS A 129 7.60 -40.62 0.29
C LYS A 129 8.77 -39.64 0.35
N ASN A 130 8.49 -38.35 0.13
CA ASN A 130 9.49 -37.28 0.07
C ASN A 130 10.50 -37.43 -1.09
N GLU A 131 10.10 -38.09 -2.18
CA GLU A 131 10.91 -38.18 -3.40
C GLU A 131 10.30 -37.35 -4.54
N ASP A 132 9.27 -36.56 -4.26
CA ASP A 132 8.66 -35.67 -5.24
C ASP A 132 9.50 -34.40 -5.46
N ASP A 133 9.38 -33.83 -6.66
CA ASP A 133 10.15 -32.65 -7.06
C ASP A 133 9.88 -31.43 -6.16
N GLY A 134 8.65 -31.33 -5.64
CA GLY A 134 8.26 -30.27 -4.71
C GLY A 134 8.98 -30.39 -3.37
N TYR A 135 9.20 -31.60 -2.87
CA TYR A 135 10.01 -31.85 -1.68
C TYR A 135 11.47 -31.42 -1.88
N PHE A 136 12.12 -31.87 -2.97
CA PHE A 136 13.50 -31.46 -3.25
C PHE A 136 13.64 -29.94 -3.40
N PHE A 137 12.68 -29.29 -4.06
CA PHE A 137 12.64 -27.84 -4.16
C PHE A 137 12.48 -27.15 -2.79
N ALA A 138 11.57 -27.64 -1.95
CA ALA A 138 11.37 -27.09 -0.61
C ALA A 138 12.60 -27.30 0.31
N VAL A 139 13.26 -28.46 0.19
CA VAL A 139 14.51 -28.75 0.92
C VAL A 139 15.64 -27.82 0.44
N PHE A 140 15.81 -27.65 -0.87
CA PHE A 140 16.77 -26.71 -1.44
C PHE A 140 16.60 -25.29 -0.87
N LEU A 141 15.35 -24.81 -0.79
CA LEU A 141 15.03 -23.51 -0.21
C LEU A 141 15.34 -23.43 1.28
N LYS A 142 14.98 -24.46 2.05
CA LYS A 142 15.24 -24.53 3.49
C LYS A 142 16.73 -24.57 3.80
N GLU A 143 17.50 -25.27 2.98
CA GLU A 143 18.95 -25.45 3.09
C GLU A 143 19.75 -24.34 2.42
N SER A 144 19.10 -23.38 1.76
CA SER A 144 19.76 -22.26 1.06
C SER A 144 20.80 -21.53 1.91
N ARG A 145 20.53 -21.44 3.22
CA ARG A 145 21.35 -20.76 4.23
C ARG A 145 22.54 -21.60 4.74
N LEU A 146 22.60 -22.88 4.40
CA LEU A 146 23.68 -23.77 4.81
C LEU A 146 24.87 -23.63 3.85
N PRO A 147 26.11 -23.87 4.32
CA PRO A 147 27.27 -24.02 3.44
C PRO A 147 27.03 -25.11 2.38
N PRO A 148 27.63 -25.00 1.17
CA PRO A 148 27.44 -25.97 0.09
C PRO A 148 27.65 -27.44 0.53
N ASP A 149 28.64 -27.68 1.38
CA ASP A 149 29.01 -29.03 1.85
C ASP A 149 27.96 -29.66 2.80
N MET A 150 27.06 -28.84 3.36
CA MET A 150 26.00 -29.28 4.27
C MET A 150 24.64 -29.43 3.58
N LYS A 151 24.53 -29.07 2.29
CA LYS A 151 23.28 -29.18 1.54
C LYS A 151 23.07 -30.62 1.10
N SER A 152 21.91 -31.18 1.43
CA SER A 152 21.50 -32.50 0.96
C SER A 152 21.09 -32.47 -0.51
N THR A 153 20.50 -31.34 -0.95
CA THR A 153 20.08 -31.14 -2.33
C THR A 153 21.12 -30.35 -3.12
N LYS A 154 21.70 -30.99 -4.14
CA LYS A 154 22.69 -30.37 -5.03
C LYS A 154 22.03 -29.46 -6.08
N TRP A 155 22.78 -28.48 -6.56
CA TRP A 155 22.34 -27.56 -7.60
C TRP A 155 21.91 -28.30 -8.88
N GLU A 156 22.66 -29.31 -9.29
CA GLU A 156 22.39 -30.08 -10.51
C GLU A 156 21.02 -30.76 -10.44
N THR A 157 20.63 -31.26 -9.27
CA THR A 157 19.31 -31.85 -9.03
C THR A 157 18.20 -30.83 -9.29
N VAL A 158 18.33 -29.62 -8.72
CA VAL A 158 17.32 -28.56 -8.89
C VAL A 158 17.27 -28.07 -10.34
N ARG A 159 18.43 -27.88 -10.97
CA ARG A 159 18.54 -27.53 -12.39
C ARG A 159 17.83 -28.57 -13.26
N ASP A 160 18.02 -29.86 -13.01
CA ASP A 160 17.40 -30.92 -13.80
C ASP A 160 15.89 -30.99 -13.56
N ILE A 161 15.43 -30.76 -12.33
CA ILE A 161 14.01 -30.63 -11.98
C ILE A 161 13.34 -29.52 -12.81
N PHE A 162 13.97 -28.34 -12.91
CA PHE A 162 13.44 -27.25 -13.74
C PHE A 162 13.60 -27.51 -15.24
N GLY A 163 14.81 -27.81 -15.71
CA GLY A 163 15.12 -27.89 -17.14
C GLY A 163 14.64 -29.16 -17.83
N LYS A 164 14.83 -30.32 -17.21
CA LYS A 164 14.45 -31.62 -17.79
C LYS A 164 13.01 -31.99 -17.45
N TYR A 165 12.61 -31.77 -16.19
CA TYR A 165 11.32 -32.23 -15.67
C TYR A 165 10.26 -31.13 -15.60
N LYS A 166 10.57 -29.96 -16.18
CA LYS A 166 9.61 -28.86 -16.40
C LYS A 166 8.98 -28.39 -15.08
N PHE A 167 9.74 -28.35 -13.99
CA PHE A 167 9.19 -27.94 -12.72
C PHE A 167 8.73 -26.48 -12.73
N ILE A 168 7.50 -26.30 -12.27
CA ILE A 168 6.89 -25.04 -11.86
C ILE A 168 5.67 -25.40 -11.00
N PRO A 169 5.30 -24.60 -10.00
CA PRO A 169 4.03 -24.81 -9.32
C PRO A 169 2.88 -24.58 -10.32
N PHE A 170 1.89 -25.46 -10.31
CA PHE A 170 0.92 -25.63 -11.40
C PHE A 170 -0.48 -25.09 -11.08
N SER A 171 -0.61 -24.36 -9.98
CA SER A 171 -1.85 -23.73 -9.54
C SER A 171 -1.55 -22.64 -8.53
N MET A 172 -2.34 -21.56 -8.54
CA MET A 172 -2.31 -20.53 -7.48
C MET A 172 -2.57 -21.10 -6.06
N LYS A 173 -3.19 -22.28 -5.95
CA LYS A 173 -3.43 -22.97 -4.67
C LYS A 173 -2.21 -23.75 -4.17
N ASP A 174 -1.17 -23.88 -4.99
CA ASP A 174 0.05 -24.59 -4.65
C ASP A 174 0.87 -23.80 -3.63
N PRO A 175 1.21 -24.38 -2.46
CA PRO A 175 2.06 -23.73 -1.46
C PRO A 175 3.44 -23.31 -1.98
N LEU A 176 3.92 -23.91 -3.07
CA LEU A 176 5.21 -23.58 -3.69
C LEU A 176 5.14 -22.34 -4.59
N MET A 177 3.94 -21.84 -4.97
CA MET A 177 3.81 -20.60 -5.75
C MET A 177 4.45 -19.40 -5.06
N VAL A 178 4.27 -19.28 -3.74
CA VAL A 178 4.87 -18.19 -2.94
C VAL A 178 6.39 -18.38 -2.79
N GLN A 179 6.87 -19.61 -2.93
CA GLN A 179 8.27 -19.98 -2.73
C GLN A 179 9.12 -19.85 -4.00
N LEU A 180 8.51 -19.91 -5.19
CA LEU A 180 9.22 -19.79 -6.46
C LEU A 180 10.02 -18.47 -6.58
N PRO A 181 9.46 -17.29 -6.25
CA PRO A 181 10.25 -16.06 -6.28
C PRO A 181 11.39 -16.06 -5.25
N ILE A 182 11.19 -16.71 -4.09
CA ILE A 182 12.25 -16.86 -3.08
C ILE A 182 13.42 -17.68 -3.66
N ALA A 183 13.12 -18.71 -4.47
CA ALA A 183 14.15 -19.47 -5.16
C ALA A 183 14.98 -18.60 -6.11
N LEU A 184 14.33 -17.69 -6.85
CA LEU A 184 15.02 -16.75 -7.74
C LEU A 184 15.87 -15.74 -6.97
N ALA A 185 15.46 -15.36 -5.75
CA ALA A 185 16.26 -14.51 -4.87
C ALA A 185 17.53 -15.21 -4.35
N ILE A 186 17.43 -16.52 -4.11
CA ILE A 186 18.55 -17.35 -3.63
C ILE A 186 19.48 -17.74 -4.78
N GLU A 187 18.90 -18.15 -5.91
CA GLU A 187 19.60 -18.72 -7.05
C GLU A 187 19.04 -18.17 -8.37
N PRO A 188 19.56 -17.00 -8.81
CA PRO A 188 19.16 -16.32 -10.03
C PRO A 188 19.19 -17.18 -11.30
N ARG A 189 20.10 -18.16 -11.37
CA ARG A 189 20.30 -19.03 -12.55
C ARG A 189 19.10 -19.91 -12.87
N LEU A 190 18.11 -20.00 -11.96
CA LEU A 190 16.84 -20.68 -12.21
C LEU A 190 15.90 -19.90 -13.14
N LEU A 191 16.07 -18.58 -13.28
CA LEU A 191 15.15 -17.72 -14.03
C LEU A 191 14.92 -18.20 -15.47
N PRO A 192 15.95 -18.47 -16.30
CA PRO A 192 15.71 -18.91 -17.68
C PRO A 192 14.93 -20.22 -17.77
N TYR A 193 15.13 -21.14 -16.82
CA TYR A 193 14.40 -22.39 -16.79
C TYR A 193 12.95 -22.17 -16.33
N ALA A 194 12.72 -21.29 -15.36
CA ALA A 194 11.37 -20.92 -14.92
C ALA A 194 10.58 -20.26 -16.06
N GLU A 195 11.20 -19.33 -16.81
CA GLU A 195 10.54 -18.68 -17.96
C GLU A 195 10.25 -19.65 -19.10
N ALA A 196 11.19 -20.55 -19.42
CA ALA A 196 10.96 -21.63 -20.38
C ALA A 196 9.80 -22.55 -19.97
N ASN A 197 9.54 -22.63 -18.66
CA ASN A 197 8.46 -23.37 -18.04
C ASN A 197 7.16 -22.57 -17.88
N GLY A 198 7.08 -21.35 -18.44
CA GLY A 198 5.88 -20.52 -18.46
C GLY A 198 5.73 -19.58 -17.26
N PHE A 199 6.75 -19.44 -16.41
CA PHE A 199 6.79 -18.36 -15.41
C PHE A 199 6.90 -17.00 -16.10
N HIS A 200 6.06 -16.05 -15.70
CA HIS A 200 6.16 -14.68 -16.18
C HIS A 200 6.57 -13.76 -15.04
N MET A 201 7.66 -13.02 -15.23
CA MET A 201 8.13 -12.04 -14.27
C MET A 201 7.37 -10.72 -14.45
N ASP A 202 6.48 -10.41 -13.51
CA ASP A 202 5.84 -9.10 -13.42
C ASP A 202 6.59 -8.15 -12.46
N THR A 203 6.14 -6.90 -12.39
CA THR A 203 6.76 -5.88 -11.53
C THR A 203 6.66 -6.20 -10.04
N LYS A 204 5.58 -6.88 -9.61
CA LYS A 204 5.36 -7.25 -8.21
C LYS A 204 6.30 -8.39 -7.78
N TYR A 205 6.43 -9.41 -8.62
CA TYR A 205 7.36 -10.52 -8.43
C TYR A 205 8.80 -10.03 -8.47
N ARG A 206 9.17 -9.16 -9.41
CA ARG A 206 10.49 -8.53 -9.48
C ARG A 206 10.83 -7.86 -8.16
N ASP A 207 9.96 -6.98 -7.68
CA ASP A 207 10.19 -6.24 -6.43
C ASP A 207 10.26 -7.20 -5.23
N PHE A 208 9.43 -8.23 -5.16
CA PHE A 208 9.51 -9.26 -4.11
C PHE A 208 10.83 -10.05 -4.13
N VAL A 209 11.33 -10.44 -5.32
CA VAL A 209 12.63 -11.11 -5.49
C VAL A 209 13.75 -10.22 -4.91
N PHE A 210 13.80 -8.95 -5.31
CA PHE A 210 14.80 -8.02 -4.76
C PHE A 210 14.61 -7.81 -3.26
N ARG A 211 13.38 -7.69 -2.77
CA ARG A 211 13.16 -7.57 -1.32
C ARG A 211 13.78 -8.75 -0.57
N LYS A 212 13.56 -9.97 -1.07
CA LYS A 212 14.11 -11.20 -0.49
C LYS A 212 15.62 -11.29 -0.58
N MET A 213 16.24 -10.82 -1.66
CA MET A 213 17.70 -10.73 -1.75
C MET A 213 18.30 -9.85 -0.65
N PHE A 214 17.66 -8.71 -0.36
CA PHE A 214 18.12 -7.75 0.63
C PHE A 214 17.63 -8.06 2.06
N GLU A 215 16.79 -9.08 2.26
CA GLU A 215 16.16 -9.44 3.56
C GLU A 215 17.18 -9.80 4.64
N LYS A 216 17.15 -9.12 5.80
CA LYS A 216 18.05 -9.43 6.92
C LYS A 216 18.00 -10.91 7.32
N MET A 217 19.17 -11.54 7.39
CA MET A 217 19.35 -12.94 7.85
C MET A 217 19.89 -12.92 9.28
N ALA A 218 19.52 -13.95 10.05
CA ALA A 218 19.91 -14.09 11.45
C ALA A 218 21.41 -14.39 11.64
N LEU A 219 22.10 -14.91 10.61
CA LEU A 219 23.52 -15.22 10.65
C LEU A 219 24.30 -14.06 10.00
N ASN A 220 25.10 -13.36 10.81
CA ASN A 220 25.98 -12.29 10.34
C ASN A 220 27.22 -12.91 9.66
N ASN A 221 27.11 -13.18 8.35
CA ASN A 221 28.28 -13.48 7.54
C ASN A 221 28.85 -12.16 7.00
N GLY A 222 30.14 -11.91 7.20
CA GLY A 222 30.81 -10.66 6.79
C GLY A 222 30.80 -10.39 5.27
N GLU A 223 30.56 -11.42 4.46
CA GLU A 223 30.59 -11.38 2.98
C GLU A 223 29.22 -11.14 2.34
N ARG A 224 28.18 -10.94 3.16
CA ARG A 224 26.80 -10.87 2.68
C ARG A 224 26.55 -9.78 1.64
N SER A 225 27.18 -8.62 1.75
CA SER A 225 27.00 -7.56 0.75
C SER A 225 27.46 -8.01 -0.63
N ASP A 226 28.51 -8.83 -0.70
CA ASP A 226 29.07 -9.31 -1.97
C ASP A 226 28.19 -10.39 -2.59
N ASP A 227 27.55 -11.22 -1.76
CA ASP A 227 26.52 -12.17 -2.21
C ASP A 227 25.32 -11.45 -2.83
N ILE A 228 24.82 -10.39 -2.18
CA ILE A 228 23.72 -9.57 -2.72
C ILE A 228 24.13 -8.97 -4.07
N LEU A 229 25.32 -8.35 -4.15
CA LEU A 229 25.82 -7.75 -5.39
C LEU A 229 25.95 -8.78 -6.51
N ARG A 230 26.48 -9.97 -6.22
CA ARG A 230 26.62 -11.06 -7.18
C ARG A 230 25.25 -11.49 -7.70
N ASN A 231 24.27 -11.69 -6.82
CA ASN A 231 22.93 -12.14 -7.20
C ASN A 231 22.18 -11.08 -8.03
N VAL A 232 22.28 -9.79 -7.65
CA VAL A 232 21.68 -8.69 -8.42
C VAL A 232 22.27 -8.61 -9.82
N ARG A 233 23.60 -8.69 -9.94
CA ARG A 233 24.29 -8.67 -11.25
C ARG A 233 23.94 -9.86 -12.11
N GLU A 234 23.85 -11.05 -11.51
CA GLU A 234 23.50 -12.26 -12.24
C GLU A 234 22.06 -12.20 -12.76
N LEU A 235 21.09 -11.74 -11.95
CA LEU A 235 19.73 -11.54 -12.43
C LEU A 235 19.66 -10.57 -13.60
N ARG A 236 20.33 -9.42 -13.49
CA ARG A 236 20.36 -8.40 -14.55
C ARG A 236 21.05 -8.91 -15.83
N ARG A 237 22.05 -9.79 -15.69
CA ARG A 237 22.71 -10.46 -16.82
C ARG A 237 21.79 -11.45 -17.53
N LEU A 238 20.94 -12.15 -16.77
CA LEU A 238 20.01 -13.15 -17.29
C LEU A 238 18.77 -12.51 -17.93
N ASP A 239 18.26 -11.42 -17.36
CA ASP A 239 17.12 -10.66 -17.88
C ASP A 239 17.31 -9.16 -17.60
N SER A 240 17.31 -8.34 -18.65
CA SER A 240 17.46 -6.89 -18.55
C SER A 240 16.31 -6.19 -17.82
N ARG A 241 15.13 -6.83 -17.73
CA ARG A 241 13.97 -6.32 -16.96
C ARG A 241 14.17 -6.47 -15.44
N MET A 242 15.16 -7.26 -15.02
CA MET A 242 15.51 -7.42 -13.61
C MET A 242 16.40 -6.28 -13.13
N PHE A 243 15.77 -5.25 -12.60
CA PHE A 243 16.44 -4.12 -11.96
C PHE A 243 15.80 -3.78 -10.61
N LEU A 244 16.61 -3.22 -9.70
CA LEU A 244 16.13 -2.75 -8.41
C LEU A 244 15.27 -1.50 -8.62
N SER A 245 14.05 -1.47 -8.07
CA SER A 245 13.13 -0.31 -8.15
C SER A 245 13.45 0.74 -7.08
N ARG A 246 12.98 1.99 -7.28
CA ARG A 246 13.02 3.06 -6.28
C ARG A 246 12.23 2.69 -5.03
N THR A 247 11.15 1.92 -5.19
CA THR A 247 10.34 1.38 -4.10
C THR A 247 11.18 0.50 -3.17
N VAL A 248 11.81 -0.54 -3.71
CA VAL A 248 12.63 -1.46 -2.89
C VAL A 248 13.87 -0.76 -2.34
N ALA A 249 14.49 0.16 -3.09
CA ALA A 249 15.60 0.97 -2.57
C ALA A 249 15.19 1.83 -1.37
N ALA A 250 14.02 2.47 -1.40
CA ALA A 250 13.49 3.23 -0.27
C ALA A 250 13.23 2.34 0.95
N GLU A 251 12.67 1.14 0.74
CA GLU A 251 12.45 0.15 1.79
C GLU A 251 13.76 -0.32 2.46
N ILE A 252 14.83 -0.50 1.67
CA ILE A 252 16.18 -0.79 2.17
C ILE A 252 16.74 0.39 2.96
N CYS A 253 16.58 1.62 2.47
CA CYS A 253 17.00 2.84 3.17
C CYS A 253 16.33 2.97 4.54
N MET A 254 15.04 2.60 4.65
CA MET A 254 14.30 2.60 5.92
C MET A 254 14.79 1.56 6.94
N GLU A 255 15.66 0.63 6.54
CA GLU A 255 16.36 -0.33 7.40
C GLU A 255 17.88 -0.13 7.44
N SER A 256 18.39 1.01 6.98
CA SER A 256 19.82 1.27 6.81
C SER A 256 20.68 0.98 8.06
N LYS A 257 20.14 1.25 9.27
CA LYS A 257 20.80 0.92 10.54
C LYS A 257 20.61 -0.52 11.00
N SER A 258 19.44 -1.11 10.77
CA SER A 258 19.13 -2.47 11.24
C SER A 258 19.67 -3.55 10.31
N ASN A 259 19.93 -3.22 9.05
CA ASN A 259 20.39 -4.11 7.99
C ASN A 259 21.52 -3.44 7.16
N GLU A 260 22.64 -3.18 7.82
CA GLU A 260 23.80 -2.47 7.24
C GLU A 260 24.35 -3.16 5.99
N SER A 261 24.32 -4.50 5.93
CA SER A 261 24.80 -5.26 4.77
C SER A 261 24.01 -4.97 3.48
N ALA A 262 22.68 -4.89 3.58
CA ALA A 262 21.79 -4.56 2.48
C ALA A 262 22.00 -3.11 2.02
N TYR A 263 22.10 -2.19 2.97
CA TYR A 263 22.34 -0.78 2.68
C TYR A 263 23.72 -0.54 2.07
N ARG A 264 24.76 -1.25 2.54
CA ARG A 264 26.10 -1.21 1.93
C ARG A 264 26.09 -1.72 0.50
N ALA A 265 25.40 -2.83 0.22
CA ALA A 265 25.25 -3.35 -1.14
C ALA A 265 24.55 -2.32 -2.04
N LEU A 266 23.47 -1.69 -1.56
CA LEU A 266 22.75 -0.63 -2.27
C LEU A 266 23.68 0.55 -2.63
N LYS A 267 24.49 1.03 -1.69
CA LYS A 267 25.47 2.11 -1.95
C LYS A 267 26.54 1.70 -2.98
N ILE A 268 26.96 0.44 -2.99
CA ILE A 268 27.94 -0.05 -3.98
C ILE A 268 27.31 -0.08 -5.37
N LEU A 269 26.04 -0.52 -5.51
CA LEU A 269 25.30 -0.49 -6.78
C LEU A 269 25.15 0.94 -7.31
N ASP A 270 24.87 1.91 -6.44
CA ASP A 270 24.79 3.32 -6.83
C ASP A 270 26.15 3.86 -7.30
N ARG A 271 27.22 3.63 -6.53
CA ARG A 271 28.58 4.08 -6.86
C ARG A 271 29.10 3.48 -8.16
N THR A 272 28.71 2.25 -8.47
CA THR A 272 29.06 1.55 -9.72
C THR A 272 28.12 1.88 -10.88
N LYS A 273 27.12 2.75 -10.68
CA LYS A 273 26.10 3.14 -11.67
C LYS A 273 25.33 1.94 -12.23
N GLU A 274 25.09 0.96 -11.37
CA GLU A 274 24.29 -0.23 -11.68
C GLU A 274 22.79 -0.03 -11.37
N LEU A 275 22.41 1.05 -10.68
CA LEU A 275 21.02 1.46 -10.48
C LEU A 275 20.50 2.26 -11.69
N LEU A 276 19.21 2.13 -12.00
CA LEU A 276 18.55 2.93 -13.06
C LEU A 276 18.14 4.33 -12.58
N PHE A 277 18.48 4.68 -11.36
CA PHE A 277 18.20 5.97 -10.74
C PHE A 277 19.38 6.38 -9.85
N ASP A 278 19.43 7.66 -9.49
CA ASP A 278 20.37 8.17 -8.52
C ASP A 278 19.85 7.95 -7.09
N LEU A 279 20.59 7.21 -6.28
CA LEU A 279 20.19 6.91 -4.90
C LEU A 279 20.03 8.19 -4.06
N SER A 280 20.79 9.25 -4.33
CA SER A 280 20.67 10.51 -3.61
C SER A 280 19.29 11.16 -3.80
N THR A 281 18.70 11.03 -5.00
CA THR A 281 17.36 11.54 -5.29
C THR A 281 16.28 10.72 -4.57
N VAL A 282 16.44 9.40 -4.50
CA VAL A 282 15.54 8.51 -3.75
C VAL A 282 15.58 8.84 -2.26
N VAL A 283 16.76 9.04 -1.69
CA VAL A 283 16.92 9.41 -0.28
C VAL A 283 16.30 10.78 0.00
N ALA A 284 16.52 11.78 -0.86
CA ALA A 284 15.91 13.09 -0.71
C ALA A 284 14.38 13.00 -0.74
N ASP A 285 13.80 12.31 -1.73
CA ASP A 285 12.35 12.15 -1.85
C ASP A 285 11.75 11.33 -0.69
N LEU A 286 12.45 10.30 -0.21
CA LEU A 286 12.08 9.55 0.98
C LEU A 286 12.02 10.44 2.23
N ILE A 287 13.06 11.25 2.47
CA ILE A 287 13.12 12.15 3.64
C ILE A 287 11.95 13.14 3.60
N LYS A 288 11.60 13.69 2.43
CA LYS A 288 10.47 14.65 2.27
C LYS A 288 9.15 14.09 2.77
N LEU A 289 8.91 12.79 2.64
CA LEU A 289 7.67 12.16 3.10
C LEU A 289 7.42 12.40 4.59
N PHE A 290 8.47 12.55 5.40
CA PHE A 290 8.37 12.66 6.85
C PHE A 290 7.99 14.06 7.36
N VAL A 291 7.94 15.08 6.49
CA VAL A 291 7.58 16.45 6.92
C VAL A 291 6.15 16.54 7.45
N LYS A 292 5.26 15.69 6.93
CA LYS A 292 3.83 15.66 7.26
C LYS A 292 3.40 14.44 8.05
N THR A 293 4.24 13.42 8.22
CA THR A 293 3.83 12.16 8.85
C THR A 293 4.26 12.06 10.31
N ARG A 294 3.41 11.45 11.12
CA ARG A 294 3.64 11.24 12.55
C ARG A 294 4.90 10.42 12.85
N SER A 295 5.33 9.56 11.92
CA SER A 295 6.53 8.74 12.02
C SER A 295 7.81 9.54 12.32
N ILE A 296 7.85 10.85 12.03
CA ILE A 296 8.97 11.74 12.39
C ILE A 296 9.20 11.88 13.90
N THR A 297 8.19 11.56 14.74
CA THR A 297 8.33 11.59 16.21
C THR A 297 8.97 10.32 16.77
N SER A 298 9.22 9.30 15.95
CA SER A 298 9.82 8.03 16.38
C SER A 298 11.35 8.14 16.45
N ALA A 299 11.93 7.68 17.56
CA ALA A 299 13.39 7.62 17.72
C ALA A 299 14.06 6.73 16.65
N TYR A 300 13.40 5.65 16.22
CA TYR A 300 13.89 4.80 15.14
C TYR A 300 14.01 5.59 13.83
N THR A 301 12.92 6.23 13.41
CA THR A 301 12.86 7.04 12.18
C THR A 301 13.88 8.16 12.20
N ILE A 302 13.96 8.92 13.29
CA ILE A 302 14.95 10.00 13.46
C ILE A 302 16.38 9.49 13.22
N ASN A 303 16.71 8.34 13.79
CA ASN A 303 18.04 7.75 13.66
C ASN A 303 18.35 7.27 12.24
N VAL A 304 17.35 6.73 11.54
CA VAL A 304 17.46 6.33 10.13
C VAL A 304 17.65 7.56 9.24
N LEU A 305 16.79 8.58 9.35
CA LEU A 305 16.86 9.79 8.52
C LEU A 305 18.19 10.53 8.68
N ARG A 306 18.71 10.63 9.91
CA ARG A 306 20.04 11.24 10.16
C ARG A 306 21.18 10.44 9.52
N HIS A 307 21.09 9.11 9.53
CA HIS A 307 22.09 8.27 8.89
C HIS A 307 22.06 8.40 7.37
N LEU A 308 20.85 8.39 6.78
CA LEU A 308 20.66 8.60 5.35
C LEU A 308 21.15 9.99 4.91
N TYR A 309 20.83 11.05 5.67
CA TYR A 309 21.27 12.40 5.37
C TYR A 309 22.79 12.59 5.49
N ALA A 310 23.43 11.91 6.45
CA ALA A 310 24.88 11.95 6.58
C ALA A 310 25.60 11.33 5.38
N ASP A 311 25.03 10.26 4.81
CA ASP A 311 25.56 9.63 3.59
C ASP A 311 25.19 10.40 2.32
N PHE A 312 23.98 10.98 2.26
CA PHE A 312 23.41 11.67 1.10
C PHE A 312 22.83 13.03 1.50
N PRO A 313 23.68 14.06 1.72
CA PRO A 313 23.21 15.39 2.06
C PRO A 313 22.43 16.01 0.90
N SER A 314 21.41 16.79 1.22
CA SER A 314 20.56 17.47 0.24
C SER A 314 20.40 18.95 0.59
N THR A 315 20.31 19.78 -0.46
CA THR A 315 20.00 21.22 -0.38
C THR A 315 18.50 21.50 -0.50
N ASP A 316 17.67 20.46 -0.62
CA ASP A 316 16.22 20.62 -0.76
C ASP A 316 15.61 21.26 0.52
N PRO A 317 14.80 22.33 0.39
CA PRO A 317 14.24 23.02 1.55
C PRO A 317 13.36 22.13 2.43
N THR A 318 12.64 21.16 1.85
CA THR A 318 11.77 20.25 2.59
C THR A 318 12.61 19.23 3.37
N VAL A 319 13.68 18.70 2.75
CA VAL A 319 14.64 17.83 3.45
C VAL A 319 15.27 18.56 4.63
N ARG A 320 15.68 19.83 4.43
CA ARG A 320 16.20 20.68 5.51
C ARG A 320 15.21 20.78 6.68
N ILE A 321 13.93 21.06 6.40
CA ILE A 321 12.89 21.13 7.46
C ILE A 321 12.77 19.81 8.20
N VAL A 322 12.74 18.66 7.50
CA VAL A 322 12.67 17.34 8.16
C VAL A 322 13.88 17.11 9.06
N MET A 323 15.08 17.43 8.59
CA MET A 323 16.29 17.25 9.40
C MET A 323 16.32 18.16 10.63
N LEU A 324 15.85 19.40 10.51
CA LEU A 324 15.62 20.30 11.65
C LEU A 324 14.62 19.71 12.65
N LEU A 325 13.51 19.12 12.16
CA LEU A 325 12.54 18.43 13.01
C LEU A 325 13.17 17.24 13.74
N THR A 326 14.07 16.49 13.11
CA THR A 326 14.77 15.40 13.81
C THR A 326 15.58 15.91 15.01
N ALA A 327 16.22 17.09 14.90
CA ALA A 327 16.93 17.73 16.01
C ALA A 327 15.98 18.10 17.15
N CYS A 328 14.88 18.78 16.81
CA CYS A 328 13.89 19.24 17.78
C CYS A 328 13.11 18.10 18.47
N LEU A 329 12.76 17.05 17.75
CA LEU A 329 11.91 15.96 18.25
C LEU A 329 12.69 14.83 18.94
N SER A 330 14.01 14.76 18.73
CA SER A 330 14.86 13.74 19.37
C SER A 330 14.90 13.91 20.90
N ASP A 331 14.87 12.79 21.64
CA ASP A 331 15.13 12.67 23.09
C ASP A 331 14.43 13.70 24.00
N ASN A 332 13.25 14.19 23.61
CA ASN A 332 12.55 15.27 24.31
C ASN A 332 13.45 16.50 24.58
N VAL A 333 14.36 16.85 23.65
CA VAL A 333 15.29 17.99 23.79
C VAL A 333 14.58 19.28 24.20
N LEU A 334 13.40 19.54 23.63
CA LEU A 334 12.59 20.73 23.94
C LEU A 334 12.01 20.74 25.37
N ALA A 335 12.16 19.65 26.13
CA ALA A 335 11.77 19.54 27.53
C ALA A 335 12.91 19.88 28.51
N GLN A 336 14.15 19.91 28.05
CA GLN A 336 15.32 20.00 28.91
C GLN A 336 15.66 21.47 29.25
N PRO A 337 16.19 21.75 30.46
CA PRO A 337 16.54 23.10 30.89
C PRO A 337 17.65 23.75 30.04
N ASN A 338 18.57 22.94 29.47
CA ASN A 338 19.67 23.40 28.60
C ASN A 338 19.38 23.13 27.12
N SER A 339 18.16 23.43 26.66
CA SER A 339 17.71 23.06 25.31
C SER A 339 18.51 23.72 24.17
N SER A 340 18.97 24.97 24.34
CA SER A 340 19.73 25.71 23.31
C SER A 340 21.09 25.06 22.99
N SER A 341 21.88 24.69 24.00
CA SER A 341 23.18 24.04 23.78
C SER A 341 23.04 22.63 23.20
N THR A 342 22.02 21.90 23.63
CA THR A 342 21.70 20.57 23.09
C THR A 342 21.17 20.62 21.65
N LEU A 343 20.40 21.66 21.29
CA LEU A 343 19.99 21.87 19.90
C LEU A 343 21.21 22.20 19.02
N LYS A 344 22.10 23.08 19.48
CA LYS A 344 23.34 23.41 18.76
C LYS A 344 24.17 22.18 18.46
N SER A 345 24.45 21.35 19.48
CA SER A 345 25.27 20.15 19.33
C SER A 345 24.65 19.07 18.43
N LYS A 346 23.33 19.10 18.22
CA LYS A 346 22.63 18.21 17.28
C LYS A 346 22.53 18.77 15.86
N LEU A 347 22.48 20.09 15.69
CA LEU A 347 22.36 20.75 14.39
C LEU A 347 23.70 20.94 13.67
N GLU A 348 24.77 21.19 14.43
CA GLU A 348 26.10 21.44 13.89
C GLU A 348 26.67 20.24 13.11
N PRO A 349 26.61 18.98 13.60
CA PRO A 349 27.07 17.82 12.84
C PRO A 349 26.25 17.56 11.56
N LEU A 350 25.03 18.08 11.49
CA LEU A 350 24.16 17.97 10.31
C LEU A 350 24.39 19.13 9.32
N GLY A 351 25.26 20.09 9.61
CA GLY A 351 25.51 21.24 8.74
C GLY A 351 24.27 22.11 8.52
N LEU A 352 23.34 22.14 9.48
CA LEU A 352 22.07 22.86 9.34
C LEU A 352 22.13 24.31 9.83
N LEU A 353 23.25 24.73 10.42
CA LEU A 353 23.47 26.12 10.84
C LEU A 353 24.10 26.95 9.71
N PRO A 354 23.81 28.26 9.63
CA PRO A 354 22.92 29.03 10.50
C PRO A 354 21.42 28.77 10.24
N LEU A 355 20.57 29.06 11.22
CA LEU A 355 19.12 29.03 11.04
C LEU A 355 18.63 30.30 10.32
N THR A 356 17.58 30.14 9.53
CA THR A 356 16.86 31.25 8.89
C THR A 356 15.55 31.53 9.60
N ARG A 357 14.98 32.74 9.39
CA ARG A 357 13.65 33.11 9.91
C ARG A 357 12.58 32.11 9.45
N LYS A 358 12.68 31.64 8.21
CA LYS A 358 11.78 30.65 7.62
C LYS A 358 11.88 29.31 8.35
N ASP A 359 13.09 28.83 8.64
CA ASP A 359 13.30 27.57 9.38
C ASP A 359 12.57 27.59 10.73
N VAL A 360 12.69 28.69 11.48
CA VAL A 360 12.04 28.85 12.79
C VAL A 360 10.52 28.80 12.67
N VAL A 361 9.94 29.51 11.69
CA VAL A 361 8.49 29.50 11.44
C VAL A 361 8.02 28.10 11.02
N ASP A 362 8.73 27.43 10.12
CA ASP A 362 8.34 26.11 9.61
C ASP A 362 8.44 25.02 10.69
N ILE A 363 9.46 25.07 11.56
CA ILE A 363 9.57 24.20 12.74
C ILE A 363 8.40 24.44 13.70
N LEU A 364 8.16 25.72 14.07
CA LEU A 364 7.15 26.08 15.06
C LEU A 364 5.72 25.86 14.58
N THR A 365 5.50 25.84 13.27
CA THR A 365 4.19 25.53 12.68
C THR A 365 4.00 24.04 12.40
N ASN A 366 5.05 23.21 12.37
CA ASN A 366 4.90 21.78 12.14
C ASN A 366 3.97 21.09 13.16
N PRO A 367 2.96 20.29 12.76
CA PRO A 367 1.94 19.72 13.65
C PRO A 367 2.47 18.91 14.84
N PHE A 368 3.69 18.37 14.74
CA PHE A 368 4.29 17.47 15.73
C PHE A 368 5.15 18.18 16.78
N VAL A 369 5.41 19.49 16.62
CA VAL A 369 6.21 20.29 17.57
C VAL A 369 5.29 21.04 18.54
N GLU A 370 5.13 20.59 19.79
CA GLU A 370 4.25 21.30 20.74
C GLU A 370 4.95 22.44 21.51
N LYS A 371 6.24 22.30 21.79
CA LYS A 371 7.01 23.22 22.65
C LYS A 371 7.75 24.26 21.81
N HIS A 372 7.40 25.55 21.99
CA HIS A 372 7.96 26.65 21.21
C HIS A 372 9.12 27.38 21.89
N SER A 373 9.13 27.49 23.22
CA SER A 373 10.09 28.33 23.97
C SER A 373 11.54 28.01 23.65
N ALA A 374 11.92 26.73 23.76
CA ALA A 374 13.27 26.25 23.45
C ALA A 374 13.76 26.61 22.03
N VAL A 375 12.86 26.58 21.03
CA VAL A 375 13.21 26.92 19.63
C VAL A 375 13.37 28.43 19.48
N VAL A 376 12.50 29.21 20.13
CA VAL A 376 12.55 30.68 20.10
C VAL A 376 13.78 31.20 20.82
N ASP A 377 14.09 30.67 22.00
CA ASP A 377 15.27 31.04 22.79
C ASP A 377 16.55 30.71 22.01
N PHE A 378 16.63 29.52 21.41
CA PHE A 378 17.73 29.14 20.54
C PHE A 378 17.87 30.06 19.32
N ALA A 379 16.76 30.37 18.64
CA ALA A 379 16.78 31.27 17.48
C ALA A 379 17.22 32.69 17.84
N LYS A 380 16.81 33.19 19.02
CA LYS A 380 17.24 34.49 19.53
C LYS A 380 18.76 34.56 19.68
N ASP A 381 19.34 33.54 20.30
CA ASP A 381 20.78 33.48 20.59
C ASP A 381 21.61 33.25 19.32
N GLU A 382 21.21 32.32 18.45
CA GLU A 382 22.00 31.92 17.27
C GLU A 382 21.89 32.91 16.12
N MET A 383 20.73 33.56 15.94
CA MET A 383 20.49 34.48 14.83
C MET A 383 20.65 35.97 15.21
N ASN A 384 20.98 36.29 16.47
CA ASN A 384 21.06 37.66 16.99
C ASN A 384 19.80 38.49 16.71
N LEU A 385 18.61 37.88 16.81
CA LEU A 385 17.34 38.55 16.49
C LEU A 385 17.03 39.63 17.52
N SER A 386 16.57 40.80 17.05
CA SER A 386 16.06 41.84 17.93
C SER A 386 14.74 41.40 18.56
N SER A 387 14.37 42.03 19.68
CA SER A 387 13.05 41.79 20.31
C SER A 387 11.88 42.10 19.35
N SER A 388 12.07 43.00 18.38
CA SER A 388 11.08 43.30 17.34
C SER A 388 10.96 42.15 16.35
N ASP A 389 12.07 41.59 15.87
CA ASP A 389 12.05 40.49 14.91
C ASP A 389 11.40 39.23 15.49
N ILE A 390 11.67 38.96 16.78
CA ILE A 390 11.04 37.86 17.51
C ILE A 390 9.53 38.07 17.60
N LYS A 391 9.09 39.31 17.88
CA LYS A 391 7.66 39.65 17.92
C LYS A 391 6.98 39.33 16.58
N ASP A 392 7.61 39.68 15.47
CA ASP A 392 7.08 39.43 14.13
C ASP A 392 7.06 37.93 13.79
N VAL A 393 8.08 37.17 14.18
CA VAL A 393 8.09 35.70 14.03
C VAL A 393 6.98 35.05 14.86
N LEU A 394 6.82 35.43 16.12
CA LEU A 394 5.79 34.89 17.01
C LEU A 394 4.39 35.21 16.50
N GLN A 395 4.18 36.42 15.97
CA GLN A 395 2.94 36.82 15.33
C GLN A 395 2.62 35.93 14.12
N GLU A 396 3.59 35.75 13.21
CA GLU A 396 3.43 34.90 12.03
C GLU A 396 3.13 33.44 12.41
N VAL A 397 3.86 32.89 13.38
CA VAL A 397 3.66 31.53 13.91
C VAL A 397 2.26 31.38 14.50
N ALA A 398 1.82 32.33 15.32
CA ALA A 398 0.51 32.28 15.96
C ALA A 398 -0.62 32.29 14.92
N VAL A 399 -0.55 33.16 13.92
CA VAL A 399 -1.55 33.21 12.83
C VAL A 399 -1.58 31.90 12.04
N LYS A 400 -0.41 31.35 11.66
CA LYS A 400 -0.34 30.07 10.94
C LYS A 400 -0.88 28.90 11.77
N CYS A 401 -0.63 28.90 13.08
CA CYS A 401 -1.11 27.85 13.98
C CYS A 401 -2.64 27.75 14.07
N LEU A 402 -3.40 28.79 13.72
CA LEU A 402 -4.88 28.72 13.68
C LEU A 402 -5.38 27.62 12.74
N LYS A 403 -4.68 27.38 11.62
CA LYS A 403 -5.05 26.34 10.63
C LYS A 403 -4.69 24.93 11.07
N ILE A 404 -3.85 24.78 12.10
CA ILE A 404 -3.20 23.52 12.45
C ILE A 404 -3.85 23.00 13.72
N GLY A 405 -4.84 22.14 13.57
CA GLY A 405 -5.74 21.76 14.66
C GLY A 405 -5.05 21.21 15.93
N SER A 406 -3.85 20.64 15.85
CA SER A 406 -3.07 20.18 17.00
C SER A 406 -2.35 21.27 17.80
N LYS A 407 -2.32 22.53 17.36
CA LYS A 407 -1.52 23.62 17.97
C LYS A 407 -2.20 24.40 19.10
N GLY A 408 -3.32 23.91 19.62
CA GLY A 408 -4.09 24.63 20.65
C GLY A 408 -3.29 24.95 21.92
N LYS A 409 -2.51 23.98 22.42
CA LYS A 409 -1.63 24.20 23.58
C LYS A 409 -0.52 25.21 23.28
N THR A 410 0.05 25.18 22.08
CA THR A 410 1.09 26.13 21.65
C THR A 410 0.52 27.54 21.59
N LEU A 411 -0.65 27.72 20.96
CA LEU A 411 -1.38 29.00 20.91
C LEU A 411 -1.71 29.54 22.30
N LYS A 412 -2.23 28.69 23.18
CA LYS A 412 -2.52 29.06 24.57
C LYS A 412 -1.29 29.68 25.25
N LYS A 413 -0.18 28.95 25.25
CA LYS A 413 1.07 29.43 25.86
C LYS A 413 1.62 30.69 25.19
N LEU A 414 1.57 30.77 23.86
CA LEU A 414 2.02 31.97 23.13
C LEU A 414 1.24 33.21 23.55
N VAL A 415 -0.10 33.11 23.61
CA VAL A 415 -0.98 34.22 24.01
C VAL A 415 -0.83 34.56 25.49
N ASP A 416 -0.67 33.56 26.36
CA ASP A 416 -0.45 33.76 27.80
C ASP A 416 0.88 34.49 28.06
N SER A 417 1.94 34.16 27.31
CA SER A 417 3.25 34.84 27.41
C SER A 417 3.30 36.18 26.66
N HIS A 418 2.46 36.37 25.64
CA HIS A 418 2.47 37.56 24.78
C HIS A 418 1.05 38.08 24.52
N PRO A 419 0.47 38.86 25.45
CA PRO A 419 -0.94 39.27 25.38
C PRO A 419 -1.36 40.02 24.11
N TYR A 420 -0.43 40.72 23.44
CA TYR A 420 -0.72 41.43 22.18
C TYR A 420 -1.21 40.50 21.07
N LEU A 421 -0.82 39.22 21.09
CA LEU A 421 -1.25 38.22 20.10
C LEU A 421 -2.76 37.98 20.14
N HIS A 422 -3.43 38.24 21.26
CA HIS A 422 -4.88 38.06 21.37
C HIS A 422 -5.64 38.93 20.36
N ALA A 423 -5.31 40.22 20.28
CA ALA A 423 -5.95 41.16 19.35
C ALA A 423 -5.62 40.78 17.90
N VAL A 424 -4.35 40.46 17.62
CA VAL A 424 -3.90 40.09 16.27
C VAL A 424 -4.60 38.84 15.77
N LEU A 425 -4.71 37.79 16.60
CA LEU A 425 -5.39 36.55 16.21
C LEU A 425 -6.87 36.77 15.94
N GLN A 426 -7.54 37.57 16.77
CA GLN A 426 -8.96 37.89 16.57
C GLN A 426 -9.19 38.68 15.27
N GLU A 427 -8.35 39.67 14.98
CA GLU A 427 -8.42 40.44 13.74
C GLU A 427 -8.15 39.55 12.52
N ASN A 428 -7.06 38.78 12.54
CA ASN A 428 -6.70 37.88 11.43
C ASN A 428 -7.77 36.81 11.19
N ALA A 429 -8.37 36.28 12.25
CA ALA A 429 -9.38 35.24 12.11
C ALA A 429 -10.60 35.74 11.34
N VAL A 430 -11.06 36.95 11.65
CA VAL A 430 -12.23 37.55 11.01
C VAL A 430 -11.89 38.03 9.60
N GLN A 431 -10.73 38.68 9.42
CA GLN A 431 -10.35 39.24 8.11
C GLN A 431 -10.06 38.17 7.06
N HIS A 432 -9.45 37.03 7.44
CA HIS A 432 -8.96 36.04 6.47
C HIS A 432 -9.74 34.72 6.45
N TYR A 433 -10.56 34.44 7.47
CA TYR A 433 -11.32 33.18 7.54
C TYR A 433 -12.83 33.38 7.66
N ALA A 434 -13.35 34.61 7.64
CA ALA A 434 -14.79 34.77 7.49
C ALA A 434 -15.24 34.31 6.09
N ILE A 435 -16.02 33.23 6.03
CA ILE A 435 -16.57 32.70 4.77
C ILE A 435 -17.94 33.32 4.52
N ASN A 436 -18.13 33.92 3.35
CA ASN A 436 -19.41 34.37 2.82
C ASN A 436 -19.89 33.41 1.71
N LEU A 437 -21.14 33.59 1.26
CA LEU A 437 -21.72 32.71 0.23
C LEU A 437 -21.01 32.85 -1.11
N ASP A 438 -20.50 34.04 -1.42
CA ASP A 438 -19.81 34.35 -2.67
C ASP A 438 -18.37 33.80 -2.70
N ASP A 439 -17.82 33.43 -1.54
CA ASP A 439 -16.50 32.79 -1.42
C ASP A 439 -16.54 31.28 -1.73
N LEU A 440 -17.74 30.70 -1.89
CA LEU A 440 -17.94 29.28 -2.15
C LEU A 440 -18.02 28.99 -3.66
N PRO A 441 -17.71 27.75 -4.08
CA PRO A 441 -17.89 27.32 -5.47
C PRO A 441 -19.33 27.59 -6.00
N PRO A 442 -19.48 27.77 -7.33
CA PRO A 442 -20.79 27.76 -7.99
C PRO A 442 -21.63 26.53 -7.62
N HIS A 443 -22.92 26.70 -7.37
CA HIS A 443 -23.79 25.58 -6.98
C HIS A 443 -23.95 24.53 -8.09
N ASP A 444 -23.71 24.92 -9.33
CA ASP A 444 -23.80 24.04 -10.49
C ASP A 444 -22.54 23.17 -10.64
N ASP A 445 -21.46 23.51 -9.92
CA ASP A 445 -20.22 22.73 -9.87
C ASP A 445 -20.27 21.79 -8.66
N GLU A 446 -20.97 20.66 -8.83
CA GLU A 446 -21.16 19.66 -7.79
C GLU A 446 -19.83 19.06 -7.30
N GLU A 447 -18.86 18.89 -8.20
CA GLU A 447 -17.54 18.34 -7.86
C GLU A 447 -16.76 19.31 -6.97
N ALA A 448 -16.68 20.58 -7.33
CA ALA A 448 -16.02 21.59 -6.51
C ALA A 448 -16.75 21.79 -5.17
N CYS A 449 -18.09 21.76 -5.17
CA CYS A 449 -18.89 21.85 -3.95
C CYS A 449 -18.64 20.66 -3.00
N ALA A 450 -18.58 19.44 -3.54
CA ALA A 450 -18.32 18.23 -2.77
C ALA A 450 -16.89 18.18 -2.22
N ALA A 451 -15.91 18.68 -2.99
CA ALA A 451 -14.50 18.73 -2.61
C ALA A 451 -14.15 19.90 -1.67
N TYR A 452 -15.01 20.92 -1.55
CA TYR A 452 -14.72 22.11 -0.75
C TYR A 452 -14.54 21.79 0.75
N GLU A 453 -13.40 22.21 1.29
CA GLU A 453 -13.06 22.10 2.71
C GLU A 453 -12.58 23.46 3.25
N ALA A 454 -13.16 23.91 4.35
CA ALA A 454 -12.76 25.14 5.02
C ALA A 454 -11.38 25.01 5.70
N LEU A 455 -10.63 26.11 5.79
CA LEU A 455 -9.22 26.10 6.21
C LEU A 455 -8.97 25.84 7.71
N LEU A 456 -10.00 25.90 8.54
CA LEU A 456 -9.93 25.75 10.00
C LEU A 456 -10.78 24.54 10.38
N CYS A 457 -10.59 23.96 11.56
CA CYS A 457 -11.44 22.87 12.07
C CYS A 457 -11.56 21.65 11.13
N ARG A 458 -10.53 21.37 10.31
CA ARG A 458 -10.50 20.21 9.41
C ARG A 458 -10.72 18.90 10.16
N ASP A 459 -11.45 17.98 9.53
CA ASP A 459 -11.67 16.66 10.09
C ASP A 459 -10.76 15.64 9.40
N PHE A 460 -9.82 15.11 10.17
CA PHE A 460 -8.86 14.13 9.65
C PHE A 460 -9.41 12.70 9.69
N ASN A 461 -10.55 12.44 10.35
CA ASN A 461 -11.17 11.11 10.41
C ASN A 461 -12.01 10.79 9.16
N THR A 462 -12.56 11.80 8.49
CA THR A 462 -13.38 11.66 7.27
C THR A 462 -12.55 11.75 5.98
N SER A 463 -11.28 12.14 6.06
CA SER A 463 -10.34 12.25 4.95
C SER A 463 -9.88 10.89 4.36
N SER A 464 -10.46 9.77 4.78
CA SER A 464 -10.24 8.44 4.19
C SER A 464 -10.73 8.31 2.73
N LYS A 465 -11.31 9.37 2.15
CA LYS A 465 -11.51 9.50 0.69
C LYS A 465 -10.26 9.92 -0.08
N VAL A 466 -9.21 10.44 0.58
CA VAL A 466 -8.00 11.01 -0.05
C VAL A 466 -6.97 9.95 -0.47
N THR A 467 -7.15 8.68 -0.13
CA THR A 467 -6.27 7.59 -0.63
C THR A 467 -6.42 7.32 -2.13
N ARG A 468 -7.29 8.06 -2.85
CA ARG A 468 -7.41 8.02 -4.32
C ARG A 468 -6.71 9.15 -5.07
N SER A 469 -6.09 10.14 -4.42
CA SER A 469 -5.62 11.35 -5.11
C SER A 469 -4.19 11.79 -4.77
N ASN A 470 -3.22 10.88 -4.78
CA ASN A 470 -1.80 11.27 -4.87
C ASN A 470 -1.36 11.55 -6.32
N SER A 471 -2.25 12.13 -7.14
CA SER A 471 -2.02 12.45 -8.56
C SER A 471 -2.76 13.71 -9.00
N VAL A 472 -2.68 14.82 -8.26
CA VAL A 472 -3.09 16.14 -8.82
C VAL A 472 -2.09 17.22 -8.43
N THR A 473 -0.99 17.28 -9.18
CA THR A 473 -0.22 18.50 -9.42
C THR A 473 -0.03 18.67 -10.93
N ALA A 474 -1.15 18.68 -11.67
CA ALA A 474 -1.19 19.10 -13.08
C ALA A 474 -2.64 19.25 -13.53
N ALA A 475 -3.21 20.45 -13.40
CA ALA A 475 -4.34 20.93 -14.22
C ALA A 475 -4.68 22.37 -13.83
N ILE A 476 -3.90 23.32 -14.33
CA ILE A 476 -4.41 24.66 -14.64
C ILE A 476 -4.41 24.74 -16.17
N HIS A 477 -5.55 25.13 -16.74
CA HIS A 477 -5.90 25.26 -18.17
C HIS A 477 -6.45 24.02 -18.88
N SER A 478 -7.78 23.92 -18.99
CA SER A 478 -8.56 24.39 -20.16
C SER A 478 -9.95 23.75 -20.16
N ALA A 479 -10.96 24.57 -20.43
CA ALA A 479 -12.37 24.20 -20.51
C ALA A 479 -12.74 23.74 -21.94
N VAL A 480 -13.73 22.85 -22.06
CA VAL A 480 -14.98 22.97 -22.85
C VAL A 480 -15.74 21.62 -22.78
N PRO A 481 -17.10 21.62 -22.71
CA PRO A 481 -17.91 20.46 -22.29
C PRO A 481 -18.56 19.72 -23.48
N ASN A 482 -19.06 18.51 -23.23
CA ASN A 482 -20.27 18.01 -23.89
C ASN A 482 -21.01 16.96 -23.06
N ALA A 483 -22.33 17.10 -23.07
CA ALA A 483 -23.32 16.47 -22.21
C ALA A 483 -24.10 15.34 -22.90
N LEU A 484 -25.04 14.75 -22.13
CA LEU A 484 -26.14 13.81 -22.43
C LEU A 484 -25.85 12.38 -21.91
N GLY A 485 -26.64 11.71 -21.07
CA GLY A 485 -27.93 11.99 -20.40
C GLY A 485 -28.43 10.66 -19.76
N ASP A 486 -28.97 10.73 -18.55
CA ASP A 486 -29.63 9.68 -17.72
C ASP A 486 -30.94 9.13 -18.36
N PRO A 487 -31.70 8.13 -17.79
CA PRO A 487 -31.70 7.61 -16.40
C PRO A 487 -31.85 6.08 -16.20
N ALA A 488 -31.76 5.69 -14.92
CA ALA A 488 -32.02 4.38 -14.33
C ALA A 488 -33.51 3.99 -14.23
N GLU A 489 -33.79 2.67 -14.18
CA GLU A 489 -35.01 2.13 -13.58
C GLU A 489 -34.75 0.85 -12.74
N THR A 490 -35.42 0.84 -11.59
CA THR A 490 -35.49 -0.15 -10.50
C THR A 490 -36.46 -1.30 -10.77
N GLY A 491 -36.26 -2.47 -10.16
CA GLY A 491 -37.34 -3.47 -10.02
C GLY A 491 -36.94 -4.77 -9.32
N ASP A 492 -37.31 -4.90 -8.04
CA ASP A 492 -37.30 -6.12 -7.22
C ASP A 492 -38.21 -7.23 -7.76
N THR A 493 -37.85 -8.51 -7.60
CA THR A 493 -38.77 -9.55 -7.10
C THR A 493 -38.09 -10.88 -6.72
N ILE A 494 -38.68 -11.47 -5.67
CA ILE A 494 -38.28 -12.66 -4.90
C ILE A 494 -38.72 -13.96 -5.60
N ALA A 495 -37.88 -15.01 -5.60
CA ALA A 495 -38.32 -16.40 -5.41
C ALA A 495 -37.15 -17.38 -5.15
N THR A 496 -37.35 -18.19 -4.11
CA THR A 496 -36.54 -19.31 -3.59
C THR A 496 -36.38 -20.48 -4.57
N ASN A 497 -35.18 -21.08 -4.65
CA ASN A 497 -35.01 -22.53 -4.60
C ASN A 497 -33.56 -22.98 -4.38
N SER A 498 -33.43 -24.03 -3.59
CA SER A 498 -32.26 -24.71 -3.05
C SER A 498 -31.31 -25.22 -4.14
N ARG A 499 -30.01 -24.87 -4.07
CA ARG A 499 -28.95 -25.58 -4.78
C ARG A 499 -27.63 -25.48 -4.02
N GLU A 500 -26.94 -26.62 -3.99
CA GLU A 500 -25.74 -26.92 -3.22
C GLU A 500 -24.63 -25.87 -3.45
N MET A 501 -23.95 -25.50 -2.36
CA MET A 501 -22.82 -24.57 -2.34
C MET A 501 -21.65 -25.12 -3.16
N ASP A 502 -21.49 -24.64 -4.39
CA ASP A 502 -20.17 -24.57 -5.03
C ASP A 502 -19.55 -23.21 -4.68
N GLU A 503 -18.38 -23.25 -4.03
CA GLU A 503 -17.62 -22.07 -3.65
C GLU A 503 -17.07 -21.36 -4.89
N ASP A 504 -17.71 -20.25 -5.21
CA ASP A 504 -17.39 -19.29 -6.27
C ASP A 504 -16.16 -18.43 -5.87
N GLU A 505 -14.96 -18.88 -6.26
CA GLU A 505 -13.68 -18.16 -6.08
C GLU A 505 -12.94 -17.91 -7.41
N SER A 506 -13.65 -17.56 -8.48
CA SER A 506 -13.03 -16.96 -9.67
C SER A 506 -13.48 -15.51 -9.83
N ARG A 507 -12.93 -14.61 -9.01
CA ARG A 507 -13.00 -13.17 -9.33
C ARG A 507 -11.92 -12.82 -10.34
N ASN A 508 -12.37 -12.70 -11.58
CA ASN A 508 -11.96 -11.77 -12.63
C ASN A 508 -10.72 -10.90 -12.31
N GLU A 509 -9.52 -11.36 -12.66
CA GLU A 509 -8.38 -10.49 -12.97
C GLU A 509 -8.38 -10.32 -14.49
N GLY A 510 -9.13 -9.32 -14.97
CA GLY A 510 -9.04 -8.88 -16.36
C GLY A 510 -7.66 -8.25 -16.64
N PRO A 511 -7.24 -8.19 -17.92
CA PRO A 511 -5.92 -7.69 -18.29
C PRO A 511 -5.79 -6.22 -17.87
N MET A 512 -4.73 -5.91 -17.11
CA MET A 512 -4.35 -4.54 -16.80
C MET A 512 -3.97 -3.83 -18.11
N GLU A 513 -4.87 -3.00 -18.63
CA GLU A 513 -4.57 -2.05 -19.70
C GLU A 513 -3.59 -1.00 -19.19
N GLY A 514 -2.61 -0.69 -20.03
CA GLY A 514 -1.41 0.07 -19.70
C GLY A 514 -1.66 1.53 -19.36
N GLU A 515 -1.14 1.96 -18.21
CA GLU A 515 -0.93 3.36 -17.89
C GLU A 515 0.36 3.86 -18.53
N THR A 516 0.22 4.81 -19.45
CA THR A 516 1.30 5.60 -20.04
C THR A 516 1.96 6.51 -19.01
N GLY A 517 3.28 6.37 -18.83
CA GLY A 517 4.13 7.37 -18.17
C GLY A 517 5.43 6.77 -17.62
N ASP A 518 6.57 7.17 -18.19
CA ASP A 518 7.95 6.73 -17.89
C ASP A 518 8.38 6.77 -16.39
N THR A 519 7.55 7.30 -15.49
CA THR A 519 7.80 7.31 -14.04
C THR A 519 7.22 6.10 -13.29
N SER A 520 6.32 5.31 -13.89
CA SER A 520 5.67 4.18 -13.21
C SER A 520 6.58 2.94 -13.09
N GLU A 521 7.51 2.71 -14.02
CA GLU A 521 8.27 1.45 -14.06
C GLU A 521 9.31 1.32 -12.93
N LEU A 522 9.83 2.46 -12.47
CA LEU A 522 10.81 2.54 -11.38
C LEU A 522 10.17 2.50 -9.99
N GLY A 523 8.84 2.56 -9.88
CA GLY A 523 8.10 2.42 -8.61
C GLY A 523 8.01 3.69 -7.74
N ILE A 524 7.05 3.68 -6.81
CA ILE A 524 6.72 4.78 -5.88
C ILE A 524 7.53 4.64 -4.58
N ILE A 525 8.05 5.75 -4.06
CA ILE A 525 8.78 5.80 -2.79
C ILE A 525 7.79 5.80 -1.62
N GLY A 526 7.94 4.85 -0.70
CA GLY A 526 7.13 4.70 0.51
C GLY A 526 7.94 4.79 1.80
N GLN A 527 7.25 4.87 2.94
CA GLN A 527 7.87 4.89 4.28
C GLN A 527 8.02 3.48 4.90
N ASP A 528 7.58 2.44 4.20
CA ASP A 528 7.60 1.08 4.71
C ASP A 528 9.04 0.55 4.80
N THR A 529 9.29 -0.29 5.80
CA THR A 529 10.55 -1.02 5.90
C THR A 529 10.52 -2.25 5.00
N LEU A 530 11.70 -2.67 4.54
CA LEU A 530 11.89 -3.90 3.78
C LEU A 530 11.21 -5.11 4.42
N SER A 531 11.43 -5.32 5.73
CA SER A 531 10.85 -6.45 6.47
C SER A 531 9.32 -6.36 6.57
N SER A 532 8.74 -5.16 6.62
CA SER A 532 7.28 -4.99 6.66
C SER A 532 6.68 -5.40 5.31
N MET A 533 7.29 -4.98 4.21
CA MET A 533 6.82 -5.30 2.86
C MET A 533 7.00 -6.79 2.53
N ILE A 534 8.10 -7.41 2.93
CA ILE A 534 8.30 -8.85 2.81
C ILE A 534 7.18 -9.63 3.52
N ARG A 535 6.83 -9.24 4.75
CA ARG A 535 5.75 -9.90 5.49
C ARG A 535 4.40 -9.70 4.80
N GLN A 536 4.13 -8.54 4.23
CA GLN A 536 2.91 -8.29 3.47
C GLN A 536 2.82 -9.19 2.23
N ASP A 537 3.92 -9.32 1.50
CA ASP A 537 4.00 -10.18 0.30
C ASP A 537 3.87 -11.67 0.66
N GLU A 538 4.51 -12.13 1.73
CA GLU A 538 4.36 -13.51 2.22
C GLU A 538 2.95 -13.82 2.73
N MET A 539 2.18 -12.80 3.12
CA MET A 539 0.81 -12.94 3.61
C MET A 539 -0.27 -12.83 2.51
N ALA A 540 0.08 -12.43 1.28
CA ALA A 540 -0.86 -12.15 0.19
C ALA A 540 -0.66 -13.08 -1.03
N PRO A 541 -1.56 -14.04 -1.36
CA PRO A 541 -2.79 -14.46 -0.69
C PRO A 541 -2.80 -15.95 -0.29
N THR A 542 -3.23 -16.26 0.94
CA THR A 542 -3.82 -17.58 1.23
C THR A 542 -5.17 -17.55 1.93
N ARG A 543 -5.64 -16.46 2.55
CA ARG A 543 -6.99 -16.44 3.16
C ARG A 543 -7.64 -15.06 3.23
N SER A 544 -8.75 -14.94 2.50
CA SER A 544 -9.98 -14.19 2.82
C SER A 544 -9.88 -12.67 3.06
N ARG A 545 -10.76 -11.95 2.34
CA ARG A 545 -11.19 -10.55 2.56
C ARG A 545 -11.36 -10.16 4.04
N ARG A 546 -11.61 -11.11 4.96
CA ARG A 546 -11.76 -10.82 6.40
C ARG A 546 -10.47 -10.36 7.11
N ARG A 547 -9.27 -10.61 6.58
CA ARG A 547 -8.01 -10.17 7.23
C ARG A 547 -7.38 -8.89 6.65
N SER A 548 -7.71 -8.52 5.41
CA SER A 548 -7.23 -7.27 4.78
C SER A 548 -7.63 -6.03 5.60
N LEU A 549 -8.85 -6.02 6.15
CA LEU A 549 -9.33 -4.95 7.03
C LEU A 549 -8.58 -4.87 8.37
N TYR A 550 -8.05 -5.97 8.89
CA TYR A 550 -7.43 -6.01 10.21
C TYR A 550 -6.02 -5.41 10.23
N PHE A 551 -5.22 -5.65 9.19
CA PHE A 551 -3.86 -5.09 9.09
C PHE A 551 -3.85 -3.62 8.67
N SER A 552 -4.78 -3.24 7.77
CA SER A 552 -4.87 -1.85 7.28
C SER A 552 -5.38 -0.86 8.34
N TYR A 553 -6.05 -1.33 9.40
CA TYR A 553 -6.59 -0.46 10.46
C TYR A 553 -5.78 -0.46 11.77
N PHE A 554 -4.93 -1.46 12.05
CA PHE A 554 -4.34 -1.63 13.39
C PHE A 554 -2.83 -1.95 13.43
N GLY A 555 -2.12 -1.94 12.30
CA GLY A 555 -0.66 -2.04 12.34
C GLY A 555 -0.02 -0.77 12.93
N PRO A 556 0.95 -0.85 13.86
CA PRO A 556 1.65 0.33 14.38
C PRO A 556 2.24 1.21 13.25
N ASP A 557 2.65 0.59 12.15
CA ASP A 557 3.17 1.23 10.94
C ASP A 557 2.12 2.10 10.22
N THR A 558 0.83 1.76 10.29
CA THR A 558 -0.26 2.53 9.66
C THR A 558 -0.52 3.85 10.40
N THR A 559 -0.43 3.83 11.73
CA THR A 559 -0.62 5.03 12.55
C THR A 559 0.53 6.04 12.43
N GLY A 560 1.73 5.55 12.07
CA GLY A 560 2.90 6.39 11.81
C GLY A 560 2.77 7.22 10.55
N LYS A 561 2.03 6.74 9.54
CA LYS A 561 1.82 7.45 8.26
C LYS A 561 0.75 8.54 8.32
N LEU A 562 0.04 8.67 9.45
CA LEU A 562 -1.00 9.68 9.61
C LEU A 562 -0.40 11.09 9.54
N GLY A 563 -1.10 11.95 8.80
CA GLY A 563 -0.74 13.35 8.57
C GLY A 563 -0.94 14.29 9.77
N TYR A 564 -1.35 13.74 10.92
CA TYR A 564 -1.81 14.48 12.07
C TYR A 564 -1.43 13.79 13.39
N PRO A 565 -1.23 14.55 14.49
CA PRO A 565 -1.04 13.99 15.83
C PRO A 565 -2.31 13.32 16.37
N ILE A 566 -2.18 12.56 17.48
CA ILE A 566 -3.34 11.89 18.13
C ILE A 566 -4.47 12.88 18.42
N ASP A 567 -4.14 14.07 18.93
CA ASP A 567 -5.12 15.12 19.23
C ASP A 567 -4.99 16.27 18.23
N PHE A 568 -5.87 16.27 17.23
CA PHE A 568 -5.90 17.22 16.13
C PHE A 568 -6.98 18.30 16.27
N ILE A 569 -7.71 18.36 17.38
CA ILE A 569 -8.80 19.35 17.60
C ILE A 569 -8.49 20.39 18.68
N GLN A 570 -7.25 20.42 19.16
CA GLN A 570 -6.79 21.29 20.25
C GLN A 570 -7.07 22.78 19.99
N VAL A 571 -6.86 23.29 18.77
CA VAL A 571 -7.09 24.71 18.46
C VAL A 571 -8.56 25.08 18.61
N GLY A 572 -9.46 24.26 18.07
CA GLY A 572 -10.91 24.51 18.19
C GLY A 572 -11.38 24.49 19.65
N ARG A 573 -10.86 23.53 20.45
CA ARG A 573 -11.14 23.49 21.91
C ARG A 573 -10.62 24.74 22.62
N TRP A 574 -9.38 25.15 22.33
CA TRP A 574 -8.78 26.35 22.91
C TRP A 574 -9.58 27.62 22.56
N VAL A 575 -10.04 27.74 21.30
CA VAL A 575 -10.89 28.87 20.89
C VAL A 575 -12.19 28.90 21.68
N LYS A 576 -12.86 27.76 21.85
CA LYS A 576 -14.09 27.66 22.65
C LYS A 576 -13.85 28.06 24.11
N GLU A 577 -12.75 27.63 24.70
CA GLU A 577 -12.41 27.92 26.10
C GLU A 577 -12.01 29.38 26.33
N ARG A 578 -11.32 30.00 25.37
CA ARG A 578 -10.69 31.31 25.54
C ARG A 578 -11.59 32.48 25.17
N TYR A 579 -12.41 32.33 24.12
CA TYR A 579 -13.20 33.42 23.58
C TYR A 579 -14.68 33.32 23.96
N PRO A 580 -15.37 34.45 24.19
CA PRO A 580 -16.80 34.43 24.45
C PRO A 580 -17.58 33.73 23.32
N VAL A 581 -18.67 33.05 23.66
CA VAL A 581 -19.48 32.27 22.70
C VAL A 581 -20.12 33.12 21.60
N ARG A 582 -20.28 34.43 21.84
CA ARG A 582 -20.79 35.41 20.87
C ARG A 582 -19.68 36.20 20.17
N SER A 583 -18.42 35.83 20.35
CA SER A 583 -17.30 36.48 19.68
C SER A 583 -17.25 36.12 18.19
N ALA A 584 -16.72 37.03 17.37
CA ALA A 584 -16.51 36.78 15.95
C ALA A 584 -15.52 35.60 15.71
N MET A 585 -14.55 35.42 16.61
CA MET A 585 -13.62 34.29 16.60
C MET A 585 -14.35 32.95 16.74
N ALA A 586 -15.20 32.81 17.77
CA ALA A 586 -15.98 31.58 18.00
C ALA A 586 -16.94 31.30 16.83
N ALA A 587 -17.60 32.33 16.29
CA ALA A 587 -18.49 32.20 15.14
C ALA A 587 -17.75 31.74 13.86
N THR A 588 -16.53 32.24 13.63
CA THR A 588 -15.70 31.85 12.49
C THR A 588 -15.30 30.37 12.58
N PHE A 589 -14.81 29.94 13.75
CA PHE A 589 -14.44 28.54 13.97
C PHE A 589 -15.65 27.58 13.89
N LEU A 590 -16.81 27.99 14.40
CA LEU A 590 -18.05 27.23 14.25
C LEU A 590 -18.43 27.07 12.77
N THR A 591 -18.37 28.16 12.00
CA THR A 591 -18.71 28.14 10.56
C THR A 591 -17.86 27.11 9.82
N HIS A 592 -16.54 27.09 10.10
CA HIS A 592 -15.63 26.12 9.50
C HIS A 592 -15.90 24.68 9.97
N ALA A 593 -16.17 24.47 11.26
CA ALA A 593 -16.51 23.16 11.79
C ALA A 593 -17.79 22.58 11.16
N VAL A 594 -18.77 23.44 10.87
CA VAL A 594 -20.02 23.06 10.17
C VAL A 594 -19.73 22.65 8.72
N ILE A 595 -18.98 23.46 7.97
CA ILE A 595 -18.64 23.15 6.56
C ILE A 595 -17.84 21.85 6.44
N ASN A 596 -16.89 21.64 7.37
CA ASN A 596 -16.02 20.46 7.39
C ASN A 596 -16.68 19.25 8.06
N ASN A 597 -17.90 19.39 8.57
CA ASN A 597 -18.60 18.34 9.29
C ASN A 597 -17.74 17.70 10.41
N ASN A 598 -17.00 18.53 11.15
CA ASN A 598 -16.16 18.05 12.24
C ASN A 598 -17.02 17.77 13.47
N THR A 599 -17.71 16.62 13.48
CA THR A 599 -18.68 16.22 14.50
C THR A 599 -18.10 16.25 15.92
N THR A 600 -16.83 15.88 16.08
CA THR A 600 -16.15 15.88 17.38
C THR A 600 -16.03 17.29 17.95
N LEU A 601 -15.70 18.27 17.09
CA LEU A 601 -15.59 19.66 17.51
C LEU A 601 -16.95 20.35 17.62
N LEU A 602 -17.90 20.02 16.75
CA LEU A 602 -19.28 20.53 16.80
C LEU A 602 -19.97 20.13 18.10
N HIS A 603 -19.84 18.87 18.54
CA HIS A 603 -20.28 18.46 19.86
C HIS A 603 -19.65 19.35 20.94
N GLY A 604 -18.33 19.62 20.81
CA GLY A 604 -17.65 20.61 21.64
C GLY A 604 -18.38 21.96 21.68
N PHE A 605 -18.66 22.60 20.55
CA PHE A 605 -19.33 23.91 20.54
C PHE A 605 -20.79 23.88 21.04
N PHE A 606 -21.46 22.73 20.94
CA PHE A 606 -22.86 22.56 21.30
C PHE A 606 -23.10 21.92 22.67
N THR A 607 -22.10 21.37 23.36
CA THR A 607 -22.28 20.80 24.70
C THR A 607 -21.65 21.64 25.81
N CYS A 608 -22.36 21.73 26.94
CA CYS A 608 -21.87 22.34 28.17
C CYS A 608 -20.97 21.34 28.91
N ASN A 609 -19.75 21.72 29.27
CA ASN A 609 -18.80 20.86 30.01
C ASN A 609 -18.85 21.07 31.53
N THR A 610 -19.89 21.71 32.09
CA THR A 610 -19.97 21.91 33.55
C THR A 610 -20.48 20.66 34.27
N PRO A 611 -19.72 20.05 35.20
CA PRO A 611 -20.08 18.76 35.82
C PRO A 611 -21.22 18.76 36.84
N SER A 612 -21.97 19.86 37.05
CA SER A 612 -22.71 20.03 38.31
C SER A 612 -24.13 20.58 38.24
N THR A 613 -24.77 20.75 37.08
CA THR A 613 -26.19 21.13 37.05
C THR A 613 -26.94 20.46 35.89
N ASN A 614 -28.03 19.75 36.23
CA ASN A 614 -28.95 19.08 35.29
C ASN A 614 -29.80 20.05 34.45
N TYR A 615 -29.37 21.30 34.28
CA TYR A 615 -30.02 22.28 33.42
C TYR A 615 -29.05 22.71 32.33
N VAL A 616 -29.38 22.35 31.08
CA VAL A 616 -28.69 22.82 29.88
C VAL A 616 -28.94 24.33 29.78
N SER A 617 -28.00 25.14 30.29
CA SER A 617 -28.06 26.58 30.09
C SER A 617 -27.72 26.89 28.63
N THR A 618 -28.73 27.28 27.86
CA THR A 618 -28.60 27.70 26.45
C THR A 618 -27.67 28.90 26.24
N SER A 619 -27.26 29.57 27.34
CA SER A 619 -26.39 30.75 27.33
C SER A 619 -24.93 30.46 26.97
N GLN A 620 -24.51 29.18 26.92
CA GLN A 620 -23.11 28.78 26.68
C GLN A 620 -22.85 28.15 25.31
N HIS A 621 -23.84 28.14 24.41
CA HIS A 621 -23.64 27.64 23.04
C HIS A 621 -23.20 28.75 22.10
N VAL A 622 -22.34 28.39 21.13
CA VAL A 622 -22.06 29.29 20.00
C VAL A 622 -23.27 29.25 19.07
N PRO A 623 -23.93 30.39 18.77
CA PRO A 623 -25.18 30.39 18.02
C PRO A 623 -25.03 29.86 16.58
N VAL A 624 -25.89 28.92 16.21
CA VAL A 624 -26.09 28.52 14.81
C VAL A 624 -27.10 29.49 14.17
N THR A 625 -26.66 30.21 13.14
CA THR A 625 -27.50 31.15 12.38
C THR A 625 -27.95 30.57 11.03
N PHE A 626 -28.92 31.22 10.39
CA PHE A 626 -29.39 30.88 9.03
C PHE A 626 -28.27 30.90 7.98
N LYS A 627 -27.19 31.65 8.22
CA LYS A 627 -25.98 31.66 7.38
C LYS A 627 -25.42 30.25 7.19
N HIS A 628 -25.34 29.44 8.25
CA HIS A 628 -24.79 28.08 8.17
C HIS A 628 -25.62 27.19 7.23
N PHE A 629 -26.94 27.27 7.31
CA PHE A 629 -27.83 26.50 6.43
C PHE A 629 -27.69 26.94 4.97
N ARG A 630 -27.56 28.24 4.70
CA ARG A 630 -27.29 28.74 3.35
C ARG A 630 -25.95 28.25 2.80
N LEU A 631 -24.90 28.26 3.62
CA LEU A 631 -23.57 27.76 3.22
C LEU A 631 -23.61 26.26 2.91
N LEU A 632 -24.26 25.46 3.76
CA LEU A 632 -24.42 24.02 3.54
C LEU A 632 -25.24 23.71 2.28
N ALA A 633 -26.37 24.41 2.09
CA ALA A 633 -27.21 24.26 0.91
C ALA A 633 -26.45 24.61 -0.38
N ARG A 634 -25.64 25.68 -0.37
CA ARG A 634 -24.78 26.06 -1.50
C ARG A 634 -23.78 24.97 -1.85
N LEU A 635 -23.26 24.24 -0.87
CA LEU A 635 -22.29 23.16 -1.06
C LEU A 635 -22.95 21.79 -1.32
N GLY A 636 -24.28 21.70 -1.42
CA GLY A 636 -24.99 20.42 -1.52
C GLY A 636 -24.80 19.50 -0.30
N LYS A 637 -24.41 20.05 0.86
CA LYS A 637 -24.15 19.30 2.10
C LYS A 637 -25.38 19.34 3.00
N ALA A 638 -25.77 18.18 3.54
CA ALA A 638 -26.80 18.12 4.57
C ALA A 638 -26.22 18.51 5.94
N PRO A 639 -26.98 19.19 6.82
CA PRO A 639 -26.63 19.27 8.23
C PRO A 639 -26.61 17.85 8.77
N VAL A 640 -25.48 17.41 9.30
CA VAL A 640 -25.38 16.05 9.82
C VAL A 640 -26.34 15.88 10.97
N SER A 641 -27.16 14.82 10.90
CA SER A 641 -27.98 14.38 12.01
C SER A 641 -27.06 13.94 13.13
N THR A 642 -26.63 14.87 13.98
CA THR A 642 -26.34 14.53 15.36
C THR A 642 -27.65 13.95 15.89
N ASN A 643 -27.70 12.63 16.07
CA ASN A 643 -28.88 11.95 16.58
C ASN A 643 -29.42 12.74 17.79
N ARG A 644 -30.60 13.33 17.60
CA ARG A 644 -31.37 14.21 18.51
C ARG A 644 -30.79 15.63 18.68
N TRP A 645 -31.49 16.60 18.08
CA TRP A 645 -31.51 18.00 18.53
C TRP A 645 -32.17 18.09 19.91
#